data_AF-A0A534ZLM3-F1
#
_entry.id   AF-A0A534ZLM3-F1
#
_cell.length_a   1.000
_cell.length_b   1.000
_cell.length_c   1.000
_cell.angle_alpha   90.00
_cell.angle_beta   90.00
_cell.angle_gamma   90.00
#
_symmetry.space_group_name_H-M   'P 1'
#
loop_
_entity.id
_entity.type
_entity.pdbx_description
1 polymer ?
#
loop_
_entity_poly.entity_id
_entity_poly.type
_entity_poly.pdbx_seq_one_letter_code
_entity_poly.pdbx_strand_id
1 'polypeptide(L)'
;TVVMHAWAGIVLSRLDRTLHDVFAGGAPIASGGSNQPLNQPNYHWDGKARINFLLLGIDSDPSRTEALTDTILVVSVDPVRHTALMVSIPRDTGFMPLPNRRVFATGLYPDKVNSLTTVASQNMKVWCPDLADRGACGIRTLQRSVGLYLGIEINYYATVNLRGFSELIDALGGLRLCLDGTLADTTYTGPTWRPRVGITLQPGCRVYDGAHALAFARIRKGTLTMPSGTVVEQNDFKRAERQQELLVALGDQIASSNWVLSLPDILNAIAETVSTDFPRGDAGNLTSLLPLVLQRNITRVVLGYPGYVDLPTNPLANSSSQSAPPFAPRRRSCSGRKAKRAGTSAAPIPTRRPAHRDFGHFERTPSRPVRAPAAGRLASVDGTGLAIAIACLLLAALTVLAGRVSQWAFVASGAALLAMTAVAAYRYPRAGLAALLVGPLFDRTLLDRMVPSNLTALSSAFGEMLLVVIGPAIFLRALQEGRARRALTGWPLPLLVTFLALAGISALVNAVPPVVAFLGLAVTVDAIALFFLAPLAGVDLTRGSRIVWFFAIVIGVASLIAVLQALLGTTILGLSTTAGRSGEGVRIGSLVGDPNAFGVLIGMVLTVPIAAAAFSIGRRRLLAAAFALVLAVALLFTYSRGAWFGTLTGIVAASLLTRQLRLLPYAAGIGLVALLLASVLPRDVLGSRPPQASARAVGTGTPTASATPSRTASPSASNVPSSDFLGSAIDRALRVASGSDLRARLVRNAGPILADHPILGVGPGRYGGAVAAWYPTPVYRTYGTNKLLTYQIGFKKFFHQQTVDNFWLHLVVESGILGTLAFGGLILLPLLRIARATREATEGRVVLTAIVAAGLVGIFSSLTTMLLEANAGAFPFWLLLGVGWSIVRLREVQAG
;
A
#
# COMPACT_ATOMS: atom_id res chain seq x y z
N THR A 1 60.39 38.89 14.94
CA THR A 1 59.43 39.62 14.07
C THR A 1 59.18 38.91 12.74
N VAL A 2 60.23 38.52 11.99
CA VAL A 2 60.11 37.76 10.72
C VAL A 2 59.41 36.40 10.88
N VAL A 3 59.67 35.65 11.95
CA VAL A 3 58.99 34.37 12.24
C VAL A 3 57.50 34.56 12.58
N MET A 4 57.14 35.66 13.26
CA MET A 4 55.74 36.00 13.56
C MET A 4 54.97 36.47 12.32
N HIS A 5 55.64 37.20 11.40
CA HIS A 5 55.05 37.61 10.12
C HIS A 5 54.96 36.45 9.12
N ALA A 6 55.94 35.54 9.13
CA ALA A 6 55.89 34.29 8.37
C ALA A 6 54.80 33.35 8.90
N TRP A 7 54.62 33.27 10.21
CA TRP A 7 53.53 32.51 10.83
C TRP A 7 52.16 33.14 10.53
N ALA A 8 52.02 34.46 10.63
CA ALA A 8 50.79 35.16 10.23
C ALA A 8 50.50 34.98 8.73
N GLY A 9 51.50 35.02 7.85
CA GLY A 9 51.35 34.75 6.42
C GLY A 9 51.00 33.30 6.09
N ILE A 10 51.56 32.33 6.83
CA ILE A 10 51.20 30.90 6.71
C ILE A 10 49.77 30.66 7.21
N VAL A 11 49.38 31.28 8.31
CA VAL A 11 48.03 31.21 8.87
C VAL A 11 47.02 31.90 7.95
N LEU A 12 47.33 33.07 7.40
CA LEU A 12 46.46 33.79 6.45
C LEU A 12 46.36 33.08 5.09
N SER A 13 47.43 32.48 4.58
CA SER A 13 47.39 31.73 3.31
C SER A 13 46.74 30.35 3.45
N ARG A 14 46.77 29.75 4.65
CA ARG A 14 45.99 28.54 4.97
C ARG A 14 44.54 28.92 5.17
N LEU A 15 44.24 29.97 5.94
CA LEU A 15 42.90 30.51 6.09
C LEU A 15 42.27 30.85 4.73
N ASP A 16 42.94 31.58 3.85
CA ASP A 16 42.41 31.91 2.52
C ASP A 16 42.13 30.66 1.67
N ARG A 17 43.02 29.65 1.69
CA ARG A 17 42.83 28.36 1.00
C ARG A 17 41.74 27.49 1.62
N THR A 18 41.62 27.48 2.93
CA THR A 18 40.62 26.68 3.64
C THR A 18 39.25 27.33 3.55
N LEU A 19 39.16 28.67 3.66
CA LEU A 19 37.96 29.43 3.29
C LEU A 19 37.69 29.29 1.79
N HIS A 20 38.73 29.11 0.95
CA HIS A 20 38.54 28.64 -0.41
C HIS A 20 37.76 27.32 -0.37
N ASP A 21 38.31 26.25 0.17
CA ASP A 21 37.71 24.91 0.09
C ASP A 21 36.34 24.76 0.81
N VAL A 22 36.08 25.49 1.90
CA VAL A 22 34.80 25.51 2.65
C VAL A 22 33.66 26.15 1.83
N PHE A 23 33.98 27.23 1.13
CA PHE A 23 33.01 28.11 0.46
C PHE A 23 33.10 28.04 -1.08
N ALA A 24 33.99 27.21 -1.64
CA ALA A 24 33.78 26.64 -2.98
C ALA A 24 32.79 25.51 -2.79
N GLY A 25 31.61 25.61 -3.40
CA GLY A 25 30.85 24.40 -3.68
C GLY A 25 31.77 23.38 -4.36
N GLY A 26 31.86 22.17 -3.80
CA GLY A 26 32.74 21.11 -4.30
C GLY A 26 32.51 20.82 -5.79
N ALA A 27 33.61 20.69 -6.54
CA ALA A 27 33.79 20.24 -7.94
C ALA A 27 32.73 20.61 -9.02
N PRO A 28 33.14 21.20 -10.18
CA PRO A 28 32.24 21.68 -11.23
C PRO A 28 31.80 20.59 -12.23
N ILE A 29 30.57 20.68 -12.77
CA ILE A 29 30.21 20.11 -14.08
C ILE A 29 29.57 21.19 -14.97
N ALA A 30 30.40 21.71 -15.88
CA ALA A 30 30.18 22.28 -17.21
C ALA A 30 29.02 23.27 -17.48
N SER A 31 29.43 24.55 -17.56
CA SER A 31 29.12 25.63 -18.53
C SER A 31 27.74 25.75 -19.23
N GLY A 32 27.08 26.90 -18.95
CA GLY A 32 26.53 27.77 -20.00
C GLY A 32 25.03 28.11 -19.90
N GLY A 33 24.70 29.38 -19.65
CA GLY A 33 23.40 29.99 -20.03
C GLY A 33 22.69 30.79 -18.94
N SER A 34 22.51 32.10 -19.16
CA SER A 34 21.68 33.02 -18.37
C SER A 34 20.25 33.15 -18.91
N ASN A 35 19.27 33.15 -18.00
CA ASN A 35 18.09 34.06 -17.90
C ASN A 35 16.99 33.46 -16.98
N GLN A 36 16.54 34.10 -15.91
CA GLN A 36 17.16 34.21 -14.58
C GLN A 36 16.15 33.67 -13.52
N PRO A 37 16.51 32.75 -12.61
CA PRO A 37 15.68 32.34 -11.47
C PRO A 37 15.95 33.19 -10.20
N LEU A 38 14.97 33.25 -9.29
CA LEU A 38 15.01 33.86 -7.93
C LEU A 38 16.00 33.21 -6.94
N ASN A 39 17.14 32.72 -7.43
CA ASN A 39 18.33 32.38 -6.66
C ASN A 39 19.49 33.08 -7.36
N GLN A 40 19.84 34.30 -6.94
CA GLN A 40 21.14 34.83 -7.32
C GLN A 40 22.20 34.13 -6.46
N PRO A 41 23.22 33.48 -7.05
CA PRO A 41 24.48 33.21 -6.35
C PRO A 41 25.23 34.51 -5.91
N ASN A 42 24.63 35.69 -6.15
CA ASN A 42 25.17 37.01 -5.87
C ASN A 42 24.32 37.78 -4.82
N TYR A 43 23.55 37.10 -3.95
CA TYR A 43 23.06 37.79 -2.75
C TYR A 43 24.28 38.09 -1.88
N HIS A 44 24.66 39.36 -1.85
CA HIS A 44 25.76 39.85 -1.03
C HIS A 44 25.20 40.40 0.28
N TRP A 45 25.59 39.79 1.39
CA TRP A 45 25.15 40.24 2.70
C TRP A 45 26.11 41.29 3.26
N ASP A 46 25.59 42.48 3.55
CA ASP A 46 26.36 43.65 4.00
C ASP A 46 26.69 43.66 5.51
N GLY A 47 26.33 42.60 6.23
CA GLY A 47 26.51 42.50 7.68
C GLY A 47 25.49 43.30 8.50
N LYS A 48 24.49 43.94 7.88
CA LYS A 48 23.51 44.80 8.57
C LYS A 48 22.08 44.30 8.44
N ALA A 49 21.72 43.70 7.30
CA ALA A 49 20.39 43.13 7.13
C ALA A 49 20.19 41.85 7.97
N ARG A 50 18.95 41.55 8.35
CA ARG A 50 18.59 40.25 8.95
C ARG A 50 18.88 39.13 7.94
N ILE A 51 19.44 38.04 8.43
CA ILE A 51 19.90 36.91 7.60
C ILE A 51 19.36 35.59 8.16
N ASN A 52 18.91 34.70 7.27
CA ASN A 52 18.32 33.42 7.61
C ASN A 52 19.19 32.27 7.06
N PHE A 53 19.69 31.42 7.96
CA PHE A 53 20.49 30.24 7.64
C PHE A 53 19.68 28.96 7.85
N LEU A 54 19.82 27.99 6.94
CA LEU A 54 19.35 26.62 7.13
C LEU A 54 20.52 25.71 7.48
N LEU A 55 20.56 25.23 8.72
CA LEU A 55 21.55 24.30 9.21
C LEU A 55 21.01 22.86 9.10
N LEU A 56 21.75 22.00 8.41
CA LEU A 56 21.39 20.62 8.12
C LEU A 56 22.41 19.65 8.69
N GLY A 57 21.95 18.63 9.43
CA GLY A 57 22.77 17.49 9.84
C GLY A 57 22.47 16.29 8.95
N ILE A 58 23.47 15.80 8.23
CA ILE A 58 23.32 14.70 7.27
C ILE A 58 23.92 13.40 7.84
N ASP A 59 23.11 12.35 7.92
CA ASP A 59 23.57 10.99 8.24
C ASP A 59 23.87 10.23 6.94
N SER A 60 25.04 10.49 6.36
CA SER A 60 25.54 9.79 5.17
C SER A 60 26.71 8.90 5.56
N ASP A 61 26.52 7.58 5.46
CA ASP A 61 27.56 6.56 5.64
C ASP A 61 27.92 6.00 4.25
N PRO A 62 29.19 5.74 3.92
CA PRO A 62 29.58 5.13 2.63
C PRO A 62 28.86 3.81 2.30
N SER A 63 28.36 3.10 3.32
CA SER A 63 27.58 1.86 3.19
C SER A 63 26.08 2.09 2.91
N ARG A 64 25.61 3.34 2.94
CA ARG A 64 24.20 3.71 2.75
C ARG A 64 23.99 4.43 1.42
N THR A 65 22.94 4.02 0.71
CA THR A 65 22.50 4.63 -0.55
C THR A 65 21.63 5.89 -0.35
N GLU A 66 21.33 6.27 0.90
CA GLU A 66 20.41 7.34 1.27
C GLU A 66 21.12 8.33 2.22
N ALA A 67 21.07 9.63 1.94
CA ALA A 67 21.63 10.69 2.77
C ALA A 67 20.47 11.47 3.42
N LEU A 68 20.04 10.99 4.59
CA LEU A 68 18.88 11.55 5.29
C LEU A 68 19.28 12.80 6.10
N THR A 69 18.43 13.83 6.04
CA THR A 69 18.58 15.07 6.82
C THR A 69 17.91 14.91 8.18
N ASP A 70 18.68 14.49 9.18
CA ASP A 70 18.18 14.14 10.50
C ASP A 70 18.03 15.33 11.45
N THR A 71 18.72 16.43 11.13
CA THR A 71 18.63 17.74 11.78
C THR A 71 18.26 18.78 10.73
N ILE A 72 17.17 19.52 10.95
CA ILE A 72 16.72 20.61 10.08
C ILE A 72 16.44 21.81 10.98
N LEU A 73 17.36 22.77 10.99
CA LEU A 73 17.32 23.91 11.92
C LEU A 73 17.45 25.22 11.14
N VAL A 74 16.50 26.13 11.32
CA VAL A 74 16.58 27.47 10.74
C VAL A 74 17.08 28.44 11.80
N VAL A 75 18.09 29.23 11.47
CA VAL A 75 18.66 30.27 12.34
C VAL A 75 18.47 31.62 11.68
N SER A 76 17.62 32.47 12.27
CA SER A 76 17.42 33.85 11.84
C SER A 76 18.23 34.78 12.74
N VAL A 77 19.09 35.60 12.17
CA VAL A 77 20.03 36.46 12.89
C VAL A 77 19.78 37.93 12.53
N ASP A 78 19.68 38.76 13.56
CA ASP A 78 19.60 40.22 13.46
C ASP A 78 20.92 40.82 13.96
N PRO A 79 21.83 41.24 13.05
CA PRO A 79 23.14 41.75 13.43
C PRO A 79 23.08 43.13 14.06
N VAL A 80 21.99 43.89 13.91
CA VAL A 80 21.84 45.23 14.48
C VAL A 80 21.31 45.16 15.91
N ARG A 81 20.31 44.29 16.15
CA ARG A 81 19.74 44.08 17.49
C ARG A 81 20.49 43.05 18.32
N HIS A 82 21.51 42.40 17.75
CA HIS A 82 22.23 41.28 18.33
C HIS A 82 21.27 40.21 18.88
N THR A 83 20.26 39.83 18.09
CA THR A 83 19.30 38.77 18.45
C THR A 83 19.34 37.63 17.45
N ALA A 84 19.19 36.38 17.91
CA ALA A 84 18.97 35.23 17.04
C ALA A 84 17.76 34.39 17.45
N LEU A 85 17.13 33.77 16.46
CA LEU A 85 16.05 32.81 16.65
C LEU A 85 16.44 31.49 15.97
N MET A 86 16.43 30.41 16.74
CA MET A 86 16.62 29.04 16.28
C MET A 86 15.28 28.31 16.22
N VAL A 87 14.86 27.87 15.04
CA VAL A 87 13.61 27.12 14.81
C VAL A 87 13.94 25.72 14.28
N SER A 88 13.76 24.70 15.11
CA SER A 88 13.97 23.30 14.70
C SER A 88 12.72 22.70 14.09
N ILE A 89 12.87 22.05 12.94
CA ILE A 89 11.80 21.36 12.21
C ILE A 89 11.98 19.86 12.43
N PRO A 90 10.98 19.16 13.01
CA PRO A 90 11.04 17.72 13.18
C PRO A 90 11.26 17.01 11.84
N ARG A 91 12.25 16.12 11.79
CA ARG A 91 12.63 15.39 10.57
C ARG A 91 11.50 14.52 9.97
N ASP A 92 10.52 14.16 10.80
CA ASP A 92 9.35 13.35 10.44
C ASP A 92 8.15 14.22 9.98
N THR A 93 8.32 15.54 9.85
CA THR A 93 7.30 16.46 9.31
C THR A 93 6.93 16.06 7.88
N GLY A 94 5.64 15.86 7.60
CA GLY A 94 5.12 15.54 6.26
C GLY A 94 4.30 16.69 5.68
N PHE A 95 3.85 16.54 4.43
CA PHE A 95 3.05 17.54 3.72
C PHE A 95 3.75 18.91 3.57
N MET A 96 5.08 18.90 3.41
CA MET A 96 5.85 20.12 3.23
C MET A 96 5.51 20.79 1.89
N PRO A 97 5.31 22.12 1.83
CA PRO A 97 5.04 22.82 0.58
C PRO A 97 6.23 22.75 -0.36
N LEU A 98 5.98 22.47 -1.63
CA LEU A 98 7.03 22.37 -2.64
C LEU A 98 7.14 23.64 -3.48
N PRO A 99 8.36 24.01 -3.91
CA PRO A 99 8.55 25.16 -4.80
C PRO A 99 7.88 24.93 -6.16
N ASN A 100 8.02 23.72 -6.73
CA ASN A 100 7.30 23.33 -7.94
C ASN A 100 6.05 22.53 -7.57
N ARG A 101 4.90 23.22 -7.56
CA ARG A 101 3.60 22.59 -7.26
C ARG A 101 3.14 21.58 -8.31
N ARG A 102 3.86 21.42 -9.43
CA ARG A 102 3.52 20.43 -10.47
C ARG A 102 4.08 19.04 -10.18
N VAL A 103 5.02 18.90 -9.24
CA VAL A 103 5.63 17.61 -8.88
C VAL A 103 4.61 16.68 -8.24
N PHE A 104 3.69 17.22 -7.43
CA PHE A 104 2.54 16.51 -6.90
C PHE A 104 1.28 17.34 -7.15
N ALA A 105 0.14 16.70 -7.44
CA ALA A 105 -1.12 17.40 -7.73
C ALA A 105 -1.56 18.35 -6.59
N THR A 106 -1.18 18.05 -5.34
CA THR A 106 -1.47 18.86 -4.15
C THR A 106 -0.48 20.01 -3.94
N GLY A 107 0.67 20.01 -4.64
CA GLY A 107 1.79 20.91 -4.37
C GLY A 107 2.50 20.67 -3.05
N LEU A 108 2.20 19.56 -2.36
CA LEU A 108 2.77 19.19 -1.06
C LEU A 108 3.56 17.88 -1.19
N TYR A 109 4.68 17.78 -0.49
CA TYR A 109 5.48 16.57 -0.40
C TYR A 109 4.85 15.59 0.59
N PRO A 110 4.39 14.40 0.16
CA PRO A 110 3.59 13.51 1.02
C PRO A 110 4.41 12.75 2.07
N ASP A 111 5.71 12.61 1.85
CA ASP A 111 6.61 11.86 2.73
C ASP A 111 7.26 12.77 3.80
N LYS A 112 8.09 12.15 4.64
CA LYS A 112 8.85 12.83 5.69
C LYS A 112 9.90 13.76 5.08
N VAL A 113 9.98 14.98 5.59
CA VAL A 113 10.90 16.01 5.10
C VAL A 113 12.37 15.54 5.07
N ASN A 114 12.77 14.62 5.96
CA ASN A 114 14.15 14.10 6.00
C ASN A 114 14.59 13.33 4.75
N SER A 115 13.65 12.79 3.97
CA SER A 115 13.93 12.11 2.69
C SER A 115 13.89 13.04 1.49
N LEU A 116 13.40 14.28 1.64
CA LEU A 116 13.18 15.20 0.54
C LEU A 116 14.46 15.48 -0.25
N THR A 117 15.59 15.67 0.44
CA THR A 117 16.90 15.88 -0.19
C THR A 117 17.30 14.71 -1.08
N THR A 118 17.17 13.48 -0.57
CA THR A 118 17.52 12.25 -1.30
C THR A 118 16.60 12.06 -2.52
N VAL A 119 15.29 12.22 -2.35
CA VAL A 119 14.30 12.02 -3.41
C VAL A 119 14.46 13.07 -4.52
N ALA A 120 14.66 14.34 -4.16
CA ALA A 120 14.87 15.40 -5.13
C ALA A 120 16.16 15.22 -5.94
N SER A 121 17.24 14.76 -5.29
CA SER A 121 18.52 14.46 -5.95
C SER A 121 18.46 13.28 -6.93
N GLN A 122 17.51 12.33 -6.77
CA GLN A 122 17.39 11.17 -7.67
C GLN A 122 16.82 11.53 -9.06
N ASN A 123 15.99 12.57 -9.15
CA ASN A 123 15.28 12.94 -10.39
C ASN A 123 15.36 14.45 -10.65
N MET A 124 16.57 14.98 -10.71
CA MET A 124 16.86 16.43 -10.81
C MET A 124 16.08 17.18 -11.90
N LYS A 125 15.78 16.54 -13.04
CA LYS A 125 15.01 17.16 -14.14
C LYS A 125 13.56 17.51 -13.75
N VAL A 126 12.96 16.73 -12.85
CA VAL A 126 11.58 16.92 -12.39
C VAL A 126 11.54 17.88 -11.21
N TRP A 127 12.48 17.72 -10.28
CA TRP A 127 12.51 18.44 -9.01
C TRP A 127 13.13 19.83 -9.11
N CYS A 128 14.13 19.99 -9.98
CA CYS A 128 14.89 21.23 -10.14
C CYS A 128 15.09 21.58 -11.63
N PRO A 129 14.01 21.76 -12.42
CA PRO A 129 14.15 22.11 -13.83
C PRO A 129 14.87 23.45 -14.03
N ASP A 130 14.68 24.39 -13.10
CA ASP A 130 15.15 25.78 -13.19
C ASP A 130 16.51 26.02 -12.49
N LEU A 131 17.14 24.96 -11.95
CA LEU A 131 18.38 25.09 -11.19
C LEU A 131 19.59 24.79 -12.10
N ALA A 132 20.48 25.78 -12.23
CA ALA A 132 21.69 25.68 -13.05
C ALA A 132 22.67 24.63 -12.50
N ASP A 133 22.91 24.65 -11.18
CA ASP A 133 23.66 23.59 -10.50
C ASP A 133 22.72 22.45 -10.09
N ARG A 134 22.80 21.34 -10.82
CA ARG A 134 21.98 20.16 -10.55
C ARG A 134 22.44 19.42 -9.29
N GLY A 135 23.72 19.51 -8.90
CA GLY A 135 24.26 18.85 -7.71
C GLY A 135 23.62 19.33 -6.41
N ALA A 136 23.30 20.62 -6.34
CA ALA A 136 22.63 21.24 -5.20
C ALA A 136 21.09 21.01 -5.15
N CYS A 137 20.51 20.28 -6.12
CA CYS A 137 19.06 20.15 -6.27
C CYS A 137 18.35 19.68 -4.99
N GLY A 138 18.88 18.64 -4.33
CA GLY A 138 18.27 18.09 -3.11
C GLY A 138 18.18 19.11 -1.97
N ILE A 139 19.32 19.73 -1.63
CA ILE A 139 19.42 20.70 -0.53
C ILE A 139 18.64 21.98 -0.87
N ARG A 140 18.72 22.47 -2.10
CA ARG A 140 17.96 23.65 -2.56
C ARG A 140 16.45 23.42 -2.54
N THR A 141 16.00 22.21 -2.88
CA THR A 141 14.58 21.85 -2.79
C THR A 141 14.12 21.86 -1.34
N LEU A 142 14.92 21.28 -0.42
CA LEU A 142 14.62 21.32 1.01
C LEU A 142 14.61 22.77 1.54
N GLN A 143 15.60 23.58 1.18
CA GLN A 143 15.68 25.00 1.56
C GLN A 143 14.43 25.77 1.14
N ARG A 144 14.04 25.65 -0.13
CA ARG A 144 12.82 26.30 -0.63
C ARG A 144 11.57 25.80 0.08
N SER A 145 11.49 24.49 0.31
CA SER A 145 10.34 23.88 0.98
C SER A 145 10.19 24.37 2.43
N VAL A 146 11.31 24.46 3.17
CA VAL A 146 11.34 24.99 4.53
C VAL A 146 11.00 26.48 4.56
N GLY A 147 11.52 27.26 3.61
CA GLY A 147 11.21 28.68 3.51
C GLY A 147 9.71 28.92 3.26
N LEU A 148 9.12 28.16 2.34
CA LEU A 148 7.68 28.16 2.08
C LEU A 148 6.86 27.73 3.30
N TYR A 149 7.33 26.75 4.05
CA TYR A 149 6.66 26.25 5.25
C TYR A 149 6.62 27.30 6.37
N LEU A 150 7.70 28.05 6.54
CA LEU A 150 7.83 29.09 7.56
C LEU A 150 7.36 30.48 7.08
N GLY A 151 7.10 30.65 5.78
CA GLY A 151 6.75 31.94 5.19
C GLY A 151 7.90 32.95 5.18
N ILE A 152 9.15 32.49 5.19
CA ILE A 152 10.36 33.32 5.22
C ILE A 152 11.32 32.91 4.10
N GLU A 153 12.13 33.86 3.64
CA GLU A 153 13.24 33.56 2.73
C GLU A 153 14.41 32.99 3.51
N ILE A 154 14.99 31.89 3.03
CA ILE A 154 16.24 31.34 3.57
C ILE A 154 17.36 31.75 2.63
N ASN A 155 18.31 32.55 3.14
CA ASN A 155 19.38 33.14 2.33
C ASN A 155 20.48 32.11 2.03
N TYR A 156 20.93 31.39 3.06
CA TYR A 156 22.04 30.44 2.94
C TYR A 156 21.74 29.14 3.69
N TYR A 157 22.45 28.08 3.35
CA TYR A 157 22.45 26.82 4.08
C TYR A 157 23.87 26.43 4.49
N ALA A 158 23.97 25.65 5.56
CA ALA A 158 25.18 24.94 5.91
C ALA A 158 24.81 23.50 6.27
N THR A 159 25.55 22.55 5.71
CA THR A 159 25.39 21.13 5.98
C THR A 159 26.59 20.61 6.74
N VAL A 160 26.32 19.73 7.70
CA VAL A 160 27.32 19.15 8.60
C VAL A 160 27.22 17.64 8.53
N ASN A 161 28.34 16.98 8.25
CA ASN A 161 28.45 15.52 8.35
C ASN A 161 28.73 15.10 9.81
N LEU A 162 28.26 13.91 10.21
CA LEU A 162 28.38 13.47 11.61
C LEU A 162 29.83 13.20 12.04
N ARG A 163 30.66 12.71 11.12
CA ARG A 163 32.06 12.39 11.39
C ARG A 163 32.90 13.65 11.61
N GLY A 164 32.83 14.57 10.68
CA GLY A 164 33.54 15.85 10.78
C GLY A 164 33.08 16.66 11.98
N PHE A 165 31.79 16.57 12.34
CA PHE A 165 31.30 17.20 13.56
C PHE A 165 32.00 16.70 14.83
N SER A 166 32.26 15.40 14.97
CA SER A 166 33.05 14.89 16.10
C SER A 166 34.51 15.35 16.03
N GLU A 167 35.12 15.33 14.85
CA GLU A 167 36.51 15.76 14.64
C GLU A 167 36.69 17.26 14.94
N LEU A 168 35.70 18.10 14.61
CA LEU A 168 35.67 19.53 14.94
C LEU A 168 35.65 19.77 16.45
N ILE A 169 34.85 19.00 17.20
CA ILE A 169 34.79 19.12 18.66
C ILE A 169 36.11 18.70 19.30
N ASP A 170 36.72 17.62 18.82
CA ASP A 170 38.02 17.16 19.30
C ASP A 170 39.12 18.20 19.01
N ALA A 171 39.10 18.83 17.84
CA ALA A 171 40.02 19.91 17.46
C ALA A 171 39.88 21.17 18.35
N LEU A 172 38.69 21.41 18.92
CA LEU A 172 38.45 22.49 19.89
C LEU A 172 38.86 22.14 21.33
N GLY A 173 39.44 20.95 21.55
CA GLY A 173 39.80 20.45 22.88
C GLY A 173 38.60 19.89 23.66
N GLY A 174 37.54 19.50 22.95
CA GLY A 174 36.28 19.05 23.52
C GLY A 174 35.26 20.18 23.73
N LEU A 175 34.04 19.79 24.07
CA LEU A 175 32.91 20.70 24.26
C LEU A 175 32.41 20.66 25.70
N ARG A 176 32.35 21.81 26.36
CA ARG A 176 31.77 21.92 27.69
C ARG A 176 30.24 21.87 27.63
N LEU A 177 29.65 20.77 28.10
CA LEU A 177 28.20 20.59 28.23
C LEU A 177 27.81 20.48 29.70
N CYS A 178 26.67 21.08 30.07
CA CYS A 178 26.14 21.06 31.43
C CYS A 178 24.83 20.27 31.46
N LEU A 179 24.89 19.05 31.97
CA LEU A 179 23.71 18.17 32.03
C LEU A 179 23.05 18.27 33.41
N ASP A 180 21.74 18.49 33.45
CA ASP A 180 20.96 18.55 34.71
C ASP A 180 20.81 17.18 35.39
N GLY A 181 21.05 16.08 34.65
CA GLY A 181 20.87 14.71 35.12
C GLY A 181 21.70 13.72 34.32
N THR A 182 21.72 12.45 34.73
CA THR A 182 22.42 11.38 34.01
C THR A 182 21.64 11.01 32.76
N LEU A 183 22.22 11.23 31.58
CA LEU A 183 21.60 10.87 30.29
C LEU A 183 22.14 9.51 29.84
N ALA A 184 21.28 8.49 29.78
CA ALA A 184 21.68 7.14 29.39
C ALA A 184 20.83 6.59 28.24
N ASP A 185 21.47 5.94 27.26
CA ASP A 185 20.81 5.18 26.19
C ASP A 185 21.53 3.85 26.00
N THR A 186 20.91 2.78 26.51
CA THR A 186 21.45 1.40 26.45
C THR A 186 21.39 0.80 25.06
N THR A 187 20.67 1.44 24.13
CA THR A 187 20.48 1.01 22.75
C THR A 187 21.29 1.84 21.76
N TYR A 188 22.07 2.81 22.25
CA TYR A 188 22.88 3.68 21.41
C TYR A 188 23.86 2.87 20.57
N THR A 189 23.85 3.16 19.28
CA THR A 189 24.77 2.59 18.29
C THR A 189 25.50 3.76 17.64
N GLY A 190 26.49 4.27 18.39
CA GLY A 190 27.32 5.40 17.98
C GLY A 190 28.43 5.03 16.99
N PRO A 191 29.20 6.01 16.51
CA PRO A 191 30.31 5.80 15.56
C PRO A 191 31.51 5.07 16.16
N THR A 192 31.44 4.64 17.42
CA THR A 192 32.33 3.61 17.94
C THR A 192 32.09 2.35 17.11
N TRP A 193 33.03 1.99 16.23
CA TRP A 193 33.05 0.80 15.37
C TRP A 193 33.08 -0.53 16.15
N ARG A 194 32.22 -0.67 17.16
CA ARG A 194 32.11 -1.80 18.07
C ARG A 194 30.62 -2.10 18.35
N PRO A 195 30.22 -3.38 18.47
CA PRO A 195 28.82 -3.73 18.68
C PRO A 195 28.32 -3.26 20.05
N ARG A 196 27.15 -2.59 20.06
CA ARG A 196 26.29 -2.26 21.22
C ARG A 196 27.02 -1.92 22.52
N VAL A 197 27.60 -0.72 22.58
CA VAL A 197 27.97 -0.09 23.85
C VAL A 197 26.90 0.95 24.16
N GLY A 198 26.03 0.68 25.12
CA GLY A 198 25.14 1.71 25.67
C GLY A 198 25.98 2.89 26.16
N ILE A 199 25.49 4.12 25.97
CA ILE A 199 26.22 5.32 26.38
C ILE A 199 25.54 5.97 27.57
N THR A 200 26.36 6.45 28.51
CA THR A 200 25.91 7.18 29.69
C THR A 200 26.74 8.46 29.84
N LEU A 201 26.08 9.61 29.81
CA LEU A 201 26.66 10.93 30.07
C LEU A 201 26.30 11.35 31.50
N GLN A 202 27.33 11.68 32.28
CA GLN A 202 27.19 12.05 33.69
C GLN A 202 26.61 13.46 33.87
N PRO A 203 25.90 13.75 34.97
CA PRO A 203 25.41 15.08 35.28
C PRO A 203 26.55 16.06 35.61
N GLY A 204 26.22 17.35 35.54
CA GLY A 204 27.12 18.48 35.80
C GLY A 204 27.78 19.04 34.55
N CYS A 205 28.49 20.15 34.71
CA CYS A 205 29.28 20.77 33.65
C CYS A 205 30.59 20.03 33.45
N ARG A 206 30.76 19.38 32.29
CA ARG A 206 31.95 18.61 31.94
C ARG A 206 32.37 18.88 30.50
N VAL A 207 33.65 18.70 30.21
CA VAL A 207 34.16 18.71 28.84
C VAL A 207 34.00 17.31 28.26
N TYR A 208 33.29 17.21 27.14
CA TYR A 208 33.06 15.98 26.41
C TYR A 208 33.85 15.99 25.10
N ASP A 209 34.44 14.85 24.74
CA ASP A 209 35.02 14.64 23.42
C ASP A 209 33.94 14.61 22.32
N GLY A 210 34.38 14.60 21.07
CA GLY A 210 33.52 14.60 19.89
C GLY A 210 32.57 13.40 19.84
N ALA A 211 32.99 12.23 20.32
CA ALA A 211 32.15 11.03 20.34
C ALA A 211 30.98 11.18 21.34
N HIS A 212 31.25 11.68 22.54
CA HIS A 212 30.24 11.92 23.57
C HIS A 212 29.33 13.10 23.21
N ALA A 213 29.86 14.17 22.63
CA ALA A 213 29.06 15.31 22.17
C ALA A 213 28.15 14.95 20.99
N LEU A 214 28.64 14.13 20.06
CA LEU A 214 27.80 13.58 18.98
C LEU A 214 26.71 12.65 19.53
N ALA A 215 27.02 11.84 20.55
CA ALA A 215 26.02 11.02 21.20
C ALA A 215 24.94 11.87 21.90
N PHE A 216 25.33 12.94 22.59
CA PHE A 216 24.40 13.90 23.18
C PHE A 216 23.39 14.43 22.15
N ALA A 217 23.85 14.77 20.94
CA ALA A 217 23.01 15.25 19.84
C ALA A 217 22.18 14.15 19.11
N ARG A 218 22.50 12.85 19.33
CA ARG A 218 21.86 11.73 18.61
C ARG A 218 20.93 10.87 19.48
N ILE A 219 21.05 10.89 20.80
CA ILE A 219 20.23 10.06 21.70
C ILE A 219 18.74 10.38 21.50
N ARG A 220 17.95 9.32 21.26
CA ARG A 220 16.50 9.35 21.04
C ARG A 220 15.72 8.36 21.90
N LYS A 221 16.37 7.31 22.39
CA LYS A 221 15.75 6.18 23.11
C LYS A 221 16.45 5.95 24.45
N GLY A 222 16.53 7.02 25.23
CA GLY A 222 17.20 7.03 26.53
C GLY A 222 16.34 7.65 27.62
N THR A 223 16.93 7.74 28.80
CA THR A 223 16.36 8.41 29.97
C THR A 223 17.33 9.45 30.51
N LEU A 224 16.79 10.58 30.97
CA LEU A 224 17.51 11.57 31.75
C LEU A 224 17.04 11.43 33.20
N THR A 225 17.94 11.02 34.09
CA THR A 225 17.64 10.85 35.51
C THR A 225 18.19 12.04 36.30
N MET A 226 17.29 12.85 36.85
CA MET A 226 17.65 14.01 37.67
C MET A 226 18.17 13.58 39.05
N PRO A 227 18.98 14.41 39.74
CA PRO A 227 19.43 14.14 41.11
C PRO A 227 18.27 13.93 42.12
N SER A 228 17.09 14.49 41.84
CA SER A 228 15.87 14.30 42.63
C SER A 228 15.21 12.92 42.45
N GLY A 229 15.75 12.06 41.56
CA GLY A 229 15.17 10.76 41.20
C GLY A 229 14.10 10.82 40.10
N THR A 230 13.77 12.02 39.58
CA THR A 230 12.81 12.17 38.47
C THR A 230 13.42 11.67 37.16
N VAL A 231 12.70 10.81 36.43
CA VAL A 231 13.15 10.25 35.15
C VAL A 231 12.36 10.88 33.99
N VAL A 232 13.07 11.49 33.04
CA VAL A 232 12.50 12.08 31.82
C VAL A 232 12.87 11.24 30.62
N GLU A 233 11.86 10.70 29.93
CA GLU A 233 12.06 9.96 28.69
C GLU A 233 12.53 10.86 27.56
N GLN A 234 13.45 10.33 26.75
CA GLN A 234 13.98 11.03 25.59
C GLN A 234 13.18 10.71 24.33
N ASN A 235 13.03 11.71 23.46
CA ASN A 235 12.33 11.60 22.19
C ASN A 235 12.94 12.55 21.14
N ASP A 236 12.33 12.66 19.97
CA ASP A 236 12.85 13.47 18.86
C ASP A 236 12.88 14.97 19.16
N PHE A 237 11.91 15.50 19.93
CA PHE A 237 11.88 16.92 20.31
C PHE A 237 12.97 17.24 21.33
N LYS A 238 13.18 16.37 22.32
CA LYS A 238 14.29 16.52 23.27
C LYS A 238 15.65 16.43 22.59
N ARG A 239 15.76 15.61 21.54
CA ARG A 239 16.96 15.62 20.68
C ARG A 239 17.14 16.97 19.97
N ALA A 240 16.08 17.54 19.40
CA ALA A 240 16.14 18.85 18.75
C ALA A 240 16.53 19.97 19.73
N GLU A 241 15.99 19.96 20.95
CA GLU A 241 16.39 20.90 22.03
C GLU A 241 17.89 20.78 22.34
N ARG A 242 18.41 19.55 22.51
CA ARG A 242 19.84 19.30 22.75
C ARG A 242 20.74 19.74 21.59
N GLN A 243 20.29 19.59 20.35
CA GLN A 243 21.04 20.05 19.18
C GLN A 243 21.20 21.57 19.20
N GLN A 244 20.14 22.30 19.59
CA GLN A 244 20.22 23.75 19.78
C GLN A 244 21.11 24.14 20.95
N GLU A 245 21.02 23.42 22.08
CA GLU A 245 21.89 23.61 23.25
C GLU A 245 23.37 23.40 22.89
N LEU A 246 23.66 22.36 22.13
CA LEU A 246 25.00 22.05 21.67
C LEU A 246 25.58 23.19 20.81
N LEU A 247 24.79 23.79 19.92
CA LEU A 247 25.25 24.90 19.08
C LEU A 247 25.57 26.15 19.90
N VAL A 248 24.80 26.41 20.96
CA VAL A 248 25.09 27.50 21.90
C VAL A 248 26.38 27.22 22.66
N ALA A 249 26.55 25.98 23.17
CA ALA A 249 27.77 25.58 23.86
C ALA A 249 29.01 25.65 22.94
N LEU A 250 28.86 25.34 21.66
CA LEU A 250 29.92 25.46 20.67
C LEU A 250 30.33 26.92 20.47
N GLY A 251 29.36 27.83 20.35
CA GLY A 251 29.62 29.27 20.28
C GLY A 251 30.35 29.79 21.52
N ASP A 252 29.95 29.34 22.72
CA ASP A 252 30.62 29.66 23.97
C ASP A 252 32.07 29.15 23.99
N GLN A 253 32.30 27.91 23.55
CA GLN A 253 33.63 27.30 23.52
C GLN A 253 34.57 28.05 22.57
N ILE A 254 34.07 28.49 21.41
CA ILE A 254 34.82 29.32 20.46
C ILE A 254 35.16 30.68 21.07
N ALA A 255 34.21 31.29 21.80
CA ALA A 255 34.43 32.59 22.44
C ALA A 255 35.40 32.55 23.64
N SER A 256 35.47 31.43 24.37
CA SER A 256 36.29 31.30 25.58
C SER A 256 37.70 30.73 25.35
N SER A 257 37.95 30.11 24.20
CA SER A 257 39.21 29.40 23.92
C SER A 257 40.24 30.31 23.23
N ASN A 258 41.52 30.08 23.49
CA ASN A 258 42.63 30.78 22.83
C ASN A 258 42.87 30.20 21.42
N TRP A 259 41.82 30.20 20.59
CA TRP A 259 41.71 29.52 19.29
C TRP A 259 42.78 29.96 18.28
N VAL A 260 43.43 31.10 18.50
CA VAL A 260 44.46 31.67 17.63
C VAL A 260 45.61 30.68 17.38
N LEU A 261 45.96 29.83 18.35
CA LEU A 261 47.04 28.83 18.21
C LEU A 261 46.59 27.54 17.50
N SER A 262 45.30 27.20 17.52
CA SER A 262 44.70 25.99 16.92
C SER A 262 43.90 26.30 15.65
N LEU A 263 43.92 27.54 15.19
CA LEU A 263 43.13 28.03 14.07
C LEU A 263 43.33 27.20 12.78
N PRO A 264 44.55 26.79 12.39
CA PRO A 264 44.71 25.95 11.19
C PRO A 264 43.97 24.61 11.28
N ASP A 265 44.00 23.95 12.44
CA ASP A 265 43.36 22.65 12.65
C ASP A 265 41.83 22.78 12.71
N ILE A 266 41.32 23.84 13.35
CA ILE A 266 39.90 24.18 13.39
C ILE A 266 39.37 24.47 11.97
N LEU A 267 40.10 25.25 11.18
CA LEU A 267 39.70 25.58 9.81
C LEU A 267 39.69 24.33 8.93
N ASN A 268 40.71 23.47 9.03
CA ASN A 268 40.75 22.21 8.29
C ASN A 268 39.58 21.30 8.69
N ALA A 269 39.30 21.17 9.99
CA ALA A 269 38.14 20.43 10.47
C ALA A 269 36.83 21.03 9.93
N ILE A 270 36.67 22.36 9.94
CA ILE A 270 35.49 23.02 9.36
C ILE A 270 35.37 22.74 7.86
N ALA A 271 36.47 22.75 7.10
CA ALA A 271 36.47 22.46 5.66
C ALA A 271 36.05 21.03 5.32
N GLU A 272 36.47 20.05 6.13
CA GLU A 272 36.11 18.65 5.94
C GLU A 272 34.69 18.34 6.46
N THR A 273 34.14 19.21 7.31
CA THR A 273 32.88 19.00 8.04
C THR A 273 31.70 19.75 7.46
N VAL A 274 31.92 21.01 7.07
CA VAL A 274 30.88 21.98 6.76
C VAL A 274 30.89 22.28 5.26
N SER A 275 29.76 22.04 4.61
CA SER A 275 29.52 22.49 3.23
C SER A 275 28.42 23.53 3.22
N THR A 276 28.68 24.70 2.64
CA THR A 276 27.78 25.85 2.63
C THR A 276 27.81 26.58 1.28
N ASP A 277 26.76 27.35 1.00
CA ASP A 277 26.65 28.23 -0.16
C ASP A 277 26.93 29.71 0.17
N PHE A 278 27.43 30.01 1.37
CA PHE A 278 27.77 31.37 1.77
C PHE A 278 28.98 31.90 0.97
N PRO A 279 28.90 33.08 0.32
CA PRO A 279 29.98 33.60 -0.51
C PRO A 279 31.25 33.90 0.29
N ARG A 280 32.40 33.48 -0.23
CA ARG A 280 33.72 33.79 0.35
C ARG A 280 33.97 35.28 0.53
N GLY A 281 33.58 36.08 -0.45
CA GLY A 281 33.75 37.53 -0.43
C GLY A 281 33.03 38.21 0.74
N ASP A 282 32.01 37.55 1.28
CA ASP A 282 31.18 38.07 2.36
C ASP A 282 31.57 37.45 3.73
N ALA A 283 32.54 36.53 3.78
CA ALA A 283 32.94 35.84 5.01
C ALA A 283 33.41 36.82 6.10
N GLY A 284 34.04 37.93 5.70
CA GLY A 284 34.40 39.01 6.62
C GLY A 284 33.21 39.64 7.33
N ASN A 285 32.03 39.63 6.71
CA ASN A 285 30.81 40.20 7.29
C ASN A 285 30.23 39.33 8.41
N LEU A 286 30.61 38.06 8.52
CA LEU A 286 30.24 37.20 9.66
C LEU A 286 30.80 37.72 10.99
N THR A 287 31.84 38.55 10.97
CA THR A 287 32.37 39.22 12.17
C THR A 287 31.32 40.12 12.86
N SER A 288 30.35 40.64 12.10
CA SER A 288 29.20 41.40 12.65
C SER A 288 28.33 40.56 13.60
N LEU A 289 28.44 39.22 13.55
CA LEU A 289 27.70 38.31 14.42
C LEU A 289 28.43 38.00 15.73
N LEU A 290 29.69 38.41 15.87
CA LEU A 290 30.49 38.13 17.07
C LEU A 290 29.84 38.70 18.36
N PRO A 291 29.27 39.92 18.38
CA PRO A 291 28.57 40.43 19.56
C PRO A 291 27.38 39.58 19.98
N LEU A 292 26.65 38.97 19.03
CA LEU A 292 25.53 38.07 19.33
C LEU A 292 26.01 36.80 20.06
N VAL A 293 27.11 36.19 19.60
CA VAL A 293 27.70 34.99 20.23
C VAL A 293 28.12 35.30 21.67
N LEU A 294 28.64 36.50 21.92
CA LEU A 294 29.08 36.94 23.24
C LEU A 294 27.93 37.31 24.19
N GLN A 295 26.84 37.90 23.68
CA GLN A 295 25.72 38.40 24.48
C GLN A 295 24.61 37.37 24.75
N ARG A 296 24.64 36.20 24.10
CA ARG A 296 23.73 35.06 24.32
C ARG A 296 22.23 35.35 24.14
N ASN A 297 21.88 36.34 23.33
CA ASN A 297 20.48 36.69 23.09
C ASN A 297 19.86 35.80 21.99
N ILE A 298 19.73 34.50 22.30
CA ILE A 298 19.27 33.47 21.36
C ILE A 298 17.98 32.83 21.87
N THR A 299 16.90 33.04 21.12
CA THR A 299 15.61 32.36 21.36
C THR A 299 15.61 31.00 20.66
N ARG A 300 15.15 29.96 21.34
CA ARG A 300 15.10 28.58 20.83
C ARG A 300 13.66 28.10 20.77
N VAL A 301 13.25 27.61 19.61
CA VAL A 301 11.92 27.06 19.34
C VAL A 301 12.09 25.71 18.66
N VAL A 302 11.37 24.70 19.14
CA VAL A 302 11.21 23.42 18.46
C VAL A 302 9.76 23.35 18.03
N LEU A 303 9.51 23.20 16.73
CA LEU A 303 8.14 23.03 16.25
C LEU A 303 7.61 21.70 16.78
N GLY A 304 6.52 21.77 17.54
CA GLY A 304 5.81 20.59 18.03
C GLY A 304 5.12 19.86 16.88
N TYR A 305 4.42 18.77 17.21
CA TYR A 305 3.49 18.18 16.26
C TYR A 305 2.54 19.26 15.75
N PRO A 306 2.29 19.37 14.43
CA PRO A 306 1.06 20.01 14.01
C PRO A 306 -0.05 19.22 14.70
N GLY A 307 -0.81 19.87 15.59
CA GLY A 307 -2.16 19.41 15.85
C GLY A 307 -2.81 19.27 14.48
N TYR A 308 -3.55 18.19 14.22
CA TYR A 308 -4.34 18.10 13.01
C TYR A 308 -5.30 19.30 13.01
N VAL A 309 -4.92 20.38 12.34
CA VAL A 309 -5.83 21.45 11.97
C VAL A 309 -6.39 20.99 10.64
N ASP A 310 -7.70 20.77 10.59
CA ASP A 310 -8.40 20.52 9.34
C ASP A 310 -7.97 21.59 8.34
N LEU A 311 -7.49 21.18 7.16
CA LEU A 311 -7.22 22.12 6.08
C LEU A 311 -8.51 22.92 5.87
N PRO A 312 -8.50 24.26 5.99
CA PRO A 312 -9.71 25.04 5.80
C PRO A 312 -10.22 24.76 4.39
N THR A 313 -11.52 24.45 4.30
CA THR A 313 -12.23 24.09 3.06
C THR A 313 -12.23 25.21 2.00
N ASN A 314 -11.58 26.36 2.28
CA ASN A 314 -11.45 27.46 1.35
C ASN A 314 -10.12 28.25 1.57
N PRO A 315 -9.12 28.14 0.67
CA PRO A 315 -7.83 28.83 0.81
C PRO A 315 -7.89 30.36 0.69
N LEU A 316 -9.05 30.95 0.36
CA LEU A 316 -9.21 32.39 0.13
C LEU A 316 -9.99 33.14 1.23
N ALA A 317 -10.40 32.47 2.30
CA ALA A 317 -11.22 33.10 3.34
C ALA A 317 -10.44 34.02 4.31
N ASN A 318 -9.10 33.98 4.34
CA ASN A 318 -8.28 34.78 5.26
C ASN A 318 -7.75 36.10 4.64
N SER A 319 -8.53 36.76 3.78
CA SER A 319 -8.26 38.16 3.40
C SER A 319 -9.20 39.18 4.04
N SER A 320 -10.14 38.74 4.88
CA SER A 320 -11.00 39.67 5.63
C SER A 320 -11.30 39.16 7.03
N SER A 321 -10.97 39.99 8.01
CA SER A 321 -11.31 39.92 9.44
C SER A 321 -10.36 39.12 10.36
N GLN A 322 -9.38 39.85 10.89
CA GLN A 322 -9.12 39.84 12.34
C GLN A 322 -8.47 41.17 12.71
N SER A 323 -9.32 42.20 12.83
CA SER A 323 -9.01 43.40 13.60
C SER A 323 -8.86 43.02 15.08
N ALA A 324 -7.82 43.58 15.71
CA ALA A 324 -7.47 43.47 17.11
C ALA A 324 -8.69 43.67 18.07
N PRO A 325 -8.65 43.11 19.30
CA PRO A 325 -9.79 43.12 20.20
C PRO A 325 -9.99 44.52 20.82
N PRO A 326 -11.21 45.07 20.85
CA PRO A 326 -11.46 46.27 21.65
C PRO A 326 -11.95 45.89 23.05
N PHE A 327 -11.38 46.58 24.03
CA PHE A 327 -11.98 46.86 25.33
C PHE A 327 -13.38 47.47 25.15
N ALA A 328 -14.40 46.97 25.87
CA ALA A 328 -15.54 47.79 26.29
C ALA A 328 -16.36 47.15 27.44
N PRO A 329 -17.00 47.96 28.30
CA PRO A 329 -17.60 47.55 29.58
C PRO A 329 -19.13 47.32 29.54
N ARG A 330 -19.64 46.86 30.69
CA ARG A 330 -21.06 46.63 31.07
C ARG A 330 -22.03 47.76 30.66
N ARG A 331 -23.26 47.41 30.21
CA ARG A 331 -24.57 47.76 30.82
C ARG A 331 -25.82 47.30 30.01
N ARG A 332 -26.73 46.65 30.75
CA ARG A 332 -28.22 46.73 30.83
C ARG A 332 -29.15 46.98 29.61
N SER A 333 -30.04 45.99 29.42
CA SER A 333 -31.53 46.01 29.54
C SER A 333 -32.47 46.32 28.36
N CYS A 334 -33.65 45.67 28.49
CA CYS A 334 -35.00 45.89 27.92
C CYS A 334 -35.25 45.31 26.52
N SER A 335 -36.20 44.39 26.26
CA SER A 335 -37.65 44.19 26.57
C SER A 335 -38.56 44.60 25.40
N GLY A 336 -39.63 43.79 25.17
CA GLY A 336 -40.80 44.12 24.33
C GLY A 336 -40.97 43.20 23.09
N ARG A 337 -41.83 42.17 23.09
CA ARG A 337 -43.31 42.10 22.96
C ARG A 337 -43.89 42.15 21.52
N LYS A 338 -44.38 40.96 21.11
CA LYS A 338 -45.75 40.59 20.67
C LYS A 338 -46.33 40.93 19.27
N ALA A 339 -47.03 39.89 18.76
CA ALA A 339 -48.35 39.84 18.05
C ALA A 339 -48.33 39.95 16.50
N LYS A 340 -49.22 39.32 15.70
CA LYS A 340 -50.36 38.37 15.85
C LYS A 340 -50.85 37.94 14.43
N ARG A 341 -51.44 36.72 14.33
CA ARG A 341 -52.63 36.26 13.52
C ARG A 341 -52.57 36.28 11.96
N ALA A 342 -53.30 35.47 11.17
CA ALA A 342 -54.47 34.54 11.29
C ALA A 342 -54.37 33.44 10.18
N GLY A 343 -54.86 32.19 10.33
CA GLY A 343 -56.23 31.69 9.97
C GLY A 343 -56.30 31.25 8.48
N THR A 344 -56.77 30.08 7.99
CA THR A 344 -57.88 29.14 8.31
C THR A 344 -57.74 27.90 7.39
N SER A 345 -57.83 26.63 7.86
CA SER A 345 -58.97 25.65 7.84
C SER A 345 -59.41 25.11 6.43
N ALA A 346 -59.92 23.89 6.16
CA ALA A 346 -59.76 22.48 6.58
C ALA A 346 -60.79 21.61 5.79
N ALA A 347 -60.41 20.37 5.38
CA ALA A 347 -61.20 19.12 5.21
C ALA A 347 -62.28 18.99 4.07
N PRO A 348 -62.90 17.80 3.78
CA PRO A 348 -62.61 16.37 4.11
C PRO A 348 -62.77 15.34 2.94
N ILE A 349 -62.55 14.04 3.28
CA ILE A 349 -62.77 12.76 2.55
C ILE A 349 -64.28 12.39 2.45
N PRO A 350 -64.75 11.42 1.61
CA PRO A 350 -64.95 10.04 2.11
C PRO A 350 -64.82 8.88 1.07
N THR A 351 -64.90 7.65 1.60
CA THR A 351 -64.77 6.30 1.03
C THR A 351 -66.06 5.75 0.36
N ARG A 352 -65.94 4.70 -0.50
CA ARG A 352 -66.90 3.56 -0.61
C ARG A 352 -66.42 2.41 -1.54
N ARG A 353 -66.70 1.17 -1.11
CA ARG A 353 -66.87 -0.14 -1.83
C ARG A 353 -68.33 -0.62 -1.51
N PRO A 354 -68.91 -1.75 -2.01
CA PRO A 354 -68.45 -2.87 -2.88
C PRO A 354 -69.47 -3.35 -3.96
N ALA A 355 -69.14 -4.43 -4.73
CA ALA A 355 -69.97 -5.64 -5.03
C ALA A 355 -69.98 -6.19 -6.50
N HIS A 356 -69.48 -7.44 -6.63
CA HIS A 356 -69.93 -8.67 -7.35
C HIS A 356 -70.58 -8.77 -8.77
N ARG A 357 -70.15 -9.88 -9.45
CA ARG A 357 -70.78 -10.75 -10.51
C ARG A 357 -70.73 -10.26 -11.98
N ASP A 358 -70.54 -11.05 -13.05
CA ASP A 358 -70.50 -12.51 -13.30
C ASP A 358 -69.82 -12.85 -14.68
N PHE A 359 -69.43 -14.12 -14.83
CA PHE A 359 -69.19 -15.01 -15.99
C PHE A 359 -69.10 -14.53 -17.46
N GLY A 360 -68.12 -15.09 -18.20
CA GLY A 360 -68.10 -15.16 -19.67
C GLY A 360 -66.92 -15.99 -20.22
N HIS A 361 -67.21 -16.93 -21.12
CA HIS A 361 -66.42 -18.09 -21.56
C HIS A 361 -65.32 -17.86 -22.63
N PHE A 362 -64.39 -18.83 -22.66
CA PHE A 362 -63.64 -19.46 -23.79
C PHE A 362 -63.04 -18.61 -24.92
N GLU A 363 -61.72 -18.76 -25.11
CA GLU A 363 -61.20 -19.41 -26.33
C GLU A 363 -59.79 -19.98 -26.13
N ARG A 364 -59.64 -21.28 -26.42
CA ARG A 364 -58.39 -22.02 -26.59
C ARG A 364 -58.05 -22.03 -28.08
N THR A 365 -56.83 -21.68 -28.46
CA THR A 365 -56.25 -22.04 -29.77
C THR A 365 -54.74 -22.34 -29.64
N PRO A 366 -54.17 -23.16 -30.54
CA PRO A 366 -53.51 -24.39 -30.11
C PRO A 366 -51.97 -24.35 -30.10
N SER A 367 -51.44 -25.29 -29.32
CA SER A 367 -50.06 -25.76 -29.30
C SER A 367 -49.54 -26.18 -30.68
N ARG A 368 -48.45 -25.55 -31.14
CA ARG A 368 -47.62 -26.09 -32.23
C ARG A 368 -46.68 -27.17 -31.68
N PRO A 369 -46.55 -28.34 -32.35
CA PRO A 369 -45.75 -29.44 -31.86
C PRO A 369 -44.25 -29.14 -31.96
N VAL A 370 -43.54 -29.55 -30.90
CA VAL A 370 -42.10 -29.55 -30.76
C VAL A 370 -41.49 -30.51 -31.79
N ARG A 371 -40.69 -29.99 -32.73
CA ARG A 371 -39.78 -30.81 -33.53
C ARG A 371 -38.59 -31.22 -32.66
N ALA A 372 -38.41 -32.52 -32.47
CA ALA A 372 -37.21 -33.11 -31.89
C ALA A 372 -35.98 -32.77 -32.76
N PRO A 373 -34.83 -32.39 -32.17
CA PRO A 373 -33.59 -32.33 -32.94
C PRO A 373 -33.02 -33.74 -33.08
N ALA A 374 -32.85 -34.15 -34.32
CA ALA A 374 -32.21 -35.39 -34.72
C ALA A 374 -30.75 -35.48 -34.22
N ALA A 375 -30.33 -36.72 -33.98
CA ALA A 375 -28.98 -37.10 -33.59
C ALA A 375 -27.92 -36.65 -34.63
N GLY A 376 -26.75 -36.26 -34.10
CA GLY A 376 -25.46 -36.45 -34.78
C GLY A 376 -25.10 -35.51 -35.93
N ARG A 377 -24.68 -34.28 -35.62
CA ARG A 377 -23.57 -33.61 -36.32
C ARG A 377 -22.70 -32.90 -35.28
N LEU A 378 -21.39 -33.14 -35.31
CA LEU A 378 -20.44 -32.26 -34.62
C LEU A 378 -20.74 -30.84 -35.09
N ALA A 379 -21.13 -29.97 -34.16
CA ALA A 379 -21.39 -28.57 -34.45
C ALA A 379 -20.15 -27.97 -35.11
N SER A 380 -20.27 -27.61 -36.39
CA SER A 380 -19.31 -26.73 -37.04
C SER A 380 -19.15 -25.51 -36.15
N VAL A 381 -17.92 -25.19 -35.78
CA VAL A 381 -17.62 -23.93 -35.08
C VAL A 381 -18.14 -22.82 -35.99
N ASP A 382 -19.14 -22.05 -35.53
CA ASP A 382 -19.64 -20.88 -36.26
C ASP A 382 -18.44 -19.98 -36.59
N GLY A 383 -18.04 -19.93 -37.87
CA GLY A 383 -16.83 -19.21 -38.30
C GLY A 383 -16.83 -17.73 -37.90
N THR A 384 -18.01 -17.15 -37.74
CA THR A 384 -18.22 -15.78 -37.25
C THR A 384 -17.83 -15.61 -35.78
N GLY A 385 -18.09 -16.60 -34.92
CA GLY A 385 -17.74 -16.54 -33.50
C GLY A 385 -16.24 -16.61 -33.27
N LEU A 386 -15.55 -17.46 -34.04
CA LEU A 386 -14.09 -17.56 -34.01
C LEU A 386 -13.43 -16.27 -34.53
N ALA A 387 -13.96 -15.70 -35.62
CA ALA A 387 -13.46 -14.44 -36.17
C ALA A 387 -13.58 -13.27 -35.18
N ILE A 388 -14.70 -13.17 -34.45
CA ILE A 388 -14.90 -12.13 -33.43
C ILE A 388 -13.94 -12.32 -32.25
N ALA A 389 -13.70 -13.56 -31.80
CA ALA A 389 -12.76 -13.84 -30.73
C ALA A 389 -11.32 -13.46 -31.13
N ILE A 390 -10.91 -13.80 -32.35
CA ILE A 390 -9.60 -13.41 -32.90
C ILE A 390 -9.51 -11.89 -33.02
N ALA A 391 -10.55 -11.21 -33.50
CA ALA A 391 -10.57 -9.75 -33.60
C ALA A 391 -10.44 -9.06 -32.23
N CYS A 392 -11.10 -9.59 -31.18
CA CYS A 392 -10.95 -9.06 -29.82
C CYS A 392 -9.52 -9.26 -29.28
N LEU A 393 -8.90 -10.42 -29.53
CA LEU A 393 -7.52 -10.69 -29.11
C LEU A 393 -6.51 -9.80 -29.85
N LEU A 394 -6.68 -9.62 -31.16
CA LEU A 394 -5.86 -8.71 -31.96
C LEU A 394 -6.01 -7.27 -31.49
N LEU A 395 -7.24 -6.82 -31.22
CA LEU A 395 -7.48 -5.46 -30.72
C LEU A 395 -6.95 -5.27 -29.29
N ALA A 396 -6.96 -6.30 -28.44
CA ALA A 396 -6.32 -6.25 -27.13
C ALA A 396 -4.79 -6.09 -27.26
N ALA A 397 -4.16 -6.85 -28.15
CA ALA A 397 -2.72 -6.69 -28.44
C ALA A 397 -2.41 -5.30 -29.02
N LEU A 398 -3.22 -4.80 -29.95
CA LEU A 398 -3.11 -3.46 -30.49
C LEU A 398 -3.30 -2.38 -29.43
N THR A 399 -4.20 -2.59 -28.46
CA THR A 399 -4.42 -1.65 -27.35
C THR A 399 -3.19 -1.55 -26.46
N VAL A 400 -2.55 -2.67 -26.13
CA VAL A 400 -1.29 -2.68 -25.39
C VAL A 400 -0.19 -1.94 -26.17
N LEU A 401 -0.07 -2.18 -27.48
CA LEU A 401 0.90 -1.49 -28.33
C LEU A 401 0.61 0.02 -28.43
N ALA A 402 -0.66 0.40 -28.59
CA ALA A 402 -1.11 1.80 -28.64
C ALA A 402 -0.78 2.55 -27.34
N GLY A 403 -0.89 1.88 -26.18
CA GLY A 403 -0.51 2.44 -24.89
C GLY A 403 0.98 2.76 -24.73
N ARG A 404 1.85 2.16 -25.54
CA ARG A 404 3.27 2.54 -25.59
C ARG A 404 3.54 3.76 -26.46
N VAL A 405 2.60 4.14 -27.32
CA VAL A 405 2.74 5.27 -28.26
C VAL A 405 2.06 6.53 -27.70
N SER A 406 0.82 6.41 -27.22
CA SER A 406 0.04 7.56 -26.74
C SER A 406 -1.07 7.14 -25.78
N GLN A 407 -1.30 7.96 -24.74
CA GLN A 407 -2.44 7.82 -23.82
C GLN A 407 -3.78 7.88 -24.56
N TRP A 408 -3.92 8.78 -25.53
CA TRP A 408 -5.15 8.89 -26.31
C TRP A 408 -5.38 7.69 -27.22
N ALA A 409 -4.29 7.14 -27.77
CA ALA A 409 -4.37 5.92 -28.56
C ALA A 409 -4.82 4.73 -27.70
N PHE A 410 -4.28 4.58 -26.49
CA PHE A 410 -4.71 3.58 -25.51
C PHE A 410 -6.19 3.68 -25.16
N VAL A 411 -6.65 4.89 -24.82
CA VAL A 411 -8.05 5.13 -24.45
C VAL A 411 -8.97 4.85 -25.63
N ALA A 412 -8.63 5.31 -26.85
CA ALA A 412 -9.44 5.08 -28.04
C ALA A 412 -9.50 3.59 -28.43
N SER A 413 -8.36 2.88 -28.46
CA SER A 413 -8.33 1.45 -28.76
C SER A 413 -8.98 0.60 -27.67
N GLY A 414 -8.81 0.99 -26.40
CA GLY A 414 -9.46 0.36 -25.25
C GLY A 414 -10.98 0.53 -25.30
N ALA A 415 -11.47 1.74 -25.61
CA ALA A 415 -12.89 1.99 -25.81
C ALA A 415 -13.46 1.17 -26.99
N ALA A 416 -12.71 1.07 -28.10
CA ALA A 416 -13.09 0.21 -29.21
C ALA A 416 -13.14 -1.28 -28.81
N LEU A 417 -12.18 -1.75 -28.01
CA LEU A 417 -12.17 -3.12 -27.49
C LEU A 417 -13.36 -3.41 -26.58
N LEU A 418 -13.68 -2.48 -25.68
CA LEU A 418 -14.86 -2.56 -24.84
C LEU A 418 -16.13 -2.57 -25.70
N ALA A 419 -16.27 -1.69 -26.69
CA ALA A 419 -17.43 -1.68 -27.59
C ALA A 419 -17.57 -2.99 -28.37
N MET A 420 -16.49 -3.53 -28.95
CA MET A 420 -16.52 -4.80 -29.66
C MET A 420 -16.87 -5.97 -28.74
N THR A 421 -16.31 -6.01 -27.52
CA THR A 421 -16.63 -7.05 -26.54
C THR A 421 -18.08 -6.95 -26.05
N ALA A 422 -18.64 -5.74 -25.95
CA ALA A 422 -20.07 -5.53 -25.68
C ALA A 422 -20.95 -6.15 -26.78
N VAL A 423 -20.65 -5.85 -28.05
CA VAL A 423 -21.40 -6.37 -29.21
C VAL A 423 -21.27 -7.89 -29.29
N ALA A 424 -20.05 -8.42 -29.07
CA ALA A 424 -19.79 -9.85 -29.03
C ALA A 424 -20.55 -10.54 -27.89
N ALA A 425 -20.57 -9.94 -26.69
CA ALA A 425 -21.31 -10.46 -25.54
C ALA A 425 -22.83 -10.41 -25.75
N TYR A 426 -23.36 -9.37 -26.39
CA TYR A 426 -24.77 -9.29 -26.73
C TYR A 426 -25.17 -10.39 -27.73
N ARG A 427 -24.32 -10.67 -28.72
CA ARG A 427 -24.58 -11.72 -29.73
C ARG A 427 -24.34 -13.13 -29.18
N TYR A 428 -23.32 -13.30 -28.37
CA TYR A 428 -22.84 -14.56 -27.81
C TYR A 428 -22.67 -14.47 -26.28
N PRO A 429 -23.78 -14.36 -25.52
CA PRO A 429 -23.73 -14.06 -24.08
C PRO A 429 -22.97 -15.09 -23.25
N ARG A 430 -22.95 -16.34 -23.72
CA ARG A 430 -22.26 -17.45 -23.05
C ARG A 430 -20.73 -17.39 -23.23
N ALA A 431 -20.27 -16.90 -24.38
CA ALA A 431 -18.85 -16.69 -24.63
C ALA A 431 -18.34 -15.44 -23.88
N GLY A 432 -19.14 -14.38 -23.84
CA GLY A 432 -18.85 -13.19 -23.01
C GLY A 432 -18.69 -13.54 -21.53
N LEU A 433 -19.54 -14.44 -21.02
CA LEU A 433 -19.45 -14.95 -19.65
C LEU A 433 -18.16 -15.75 -19.38
N ALA A 434 -17.72 -16.57 -20.35
CA ALA A 434 -16.44 -17.27 -20.24
C ALA A 434 -15.23 -16.30 -20.28
N ALA A 435 -15.33 -15.19 -21.03
CA ALA A 435 -14.28 -14.17 -21.09
C ALA A 435 -14.12 -13.42 -19.76
N LEU A 436 -15.23 -13.16 -19.03
CA LEU A 436 -15.20 -12.52 -17.70
C LEU A 436 -14.42 -13.32 -16.64
N LEU A 437 -14.26 -14.65 -16.80
CA LEU A 437 -13.43 -15.47 -15.91
C LEU A 437 -11.94 -15.20 -16.05
N VAL A 438 -11.54 -14.73 -17.22
CA VAL A 438 -10.13 -14.57 -17.58
C VAL A 438 -9.70 -13.12 -17.34
N GLY A 439 -10.56 -12.14 -17.57
CA GLY A 439 -10.28 -10.71 -17.40
C GLY A 439 -9.51 -10.34 -16.12
N PRO A 440 -9.98 -10.72 -14.92
CA PRO A 440 -9.32 -10.39 -13.65
C PRO A 440 -7.91 -10.98 -13.48
N LEU A 441 -7.58 -12.07 -14.20
CA LEU A 441 -6.25 -12.69 -14.16
C LEU A 441 -5.22 -11.89 -14.95
N PHE A 442 -5.67 -11.04 -15.89
CA PHE A 442 -4.82 -10.23 -16.77
C PHE A 442 -4.70 -8.77 -16.30
N ASP A 443 -5.77 -8.24 -15.69
CA ASP A 443 -5.97 -6.84 -15.28
C ASP A 443 -4.86 -6.27 -14.37
N ARG A 444 -4.61 -6.89 -13.21
CA ARG A 444 -3.83 -6.25 -12.12
C ARG A 444 -2.31 -6.44 -12.17
N THR A 445 -1.81 -7.26 -13.08
CA THR A 445 -0.43 -7.79 -12.99
C THR A 445 0.26 -7.85 -14.34
N LEU A 446 -0.49 -8.18 -15.39
CA LEU A 446 0.03 -8.23 -16.75
C LEU A 446 -0.08 -6.86 -17.43
N LEU A 447 -1.26 -6.25 -17.39
CA LEU A 447 -1.55 -4.98 -18.04
C LEU A 447 -0.75 -3.83 -17.42
N ASP A 448 -0.66 -3.75 -16.09
CA ASP A 448 0.14 -2.73 -15.38
C ASP A 448 1.65 -2.78 -15.72
N ARG A 449 2.17 -3.93 -16.15
CA ARG A 449 3.57 -4.07 -16.58
C ARG A 449 3.78 -3.76 -18.06
N MET A 450 2.71 -3.84 -18.85
CA MET A 450 2.77 -3.67 -20.31
C MET A 450 2.49 -2.21 -20.73
N VAL A 451 1.78 -1.46 -19.89
CA VAL A 451 1.34 -0.08 -20.12
C VAL A 451 2.20 0.90 -19.29
N PRO A 452 2.51 2.13 -19.79
CA PRO A 452 3.26 3.15 -19.04
C PRO A 452 2.69 3.49 -17.65
N SER A 453 3.56 3.90 -16.72
CA SER A 453 3.22 4.13 -15.30
C SER A 453 2.18 5.23 -15.05
N ASN A 454 1.99 6.16 -15.97
CA ASN A 454 0.95 7.19 -15.91
C ASN A 454 -0.46 6.67 -16.26
N LEU A 455 -0.56 5.43 -16.75
CA LEU A 455 -1.80 4.79 -17.20
C LEU A 455 -2.16 3.54 -16.39
N THR A 456 -1.36 3.18 -15.38
CA THR A 456 -1.54 1.99 -14.56
C THR A 456 -2.90 1.96 -13.87
N ALA A 457 -3.37 3.08 -13.33
CA ALA A 457 -4.70 3.16 -12.71
C ALA A 457 -5.84 2.84 -13.71
N LEU A 458 -5.66 3.19 -14.98
CA LEU A 458 -6.65 2.93 -16.03
C LEU A 458 -6.56 1.48 -16.52
N SER A 459 -5.35 0.91 -16.54
CA SER A 459 -5.12 -0.48 -16.91
C SER A 459 -5.51 -1.47 -15.82
N SER A 460 -5.44 -1.09 -14.53
CA SER A 460 -5.76 -1.92 -13.37
C SER A 460 -7.27 -2.07 -13.08
N ALA A 461 -8.09 -1.30 -13.80
CA ALA A 461 -9.56 -1.32 -13.70
C ALA A 461 -10.22 -2.00 -14.92
N PHE A 462 -9.44 -2.64 -15.80
CA PHE A 462 -9.91 -3.18 -17.08
C PHE A 462 -10.92 -4.32 -16.89
N GLY A 463 -10.72 -5.19 -15.91
CA GLY A 463 -11.63 -6.29 -15.57
C GLY A 463 -12.97 -5.81 -15.03
N GLU A 464 -12.97 -4.73 -14.24
CA GLU A 464 -14.18 -4.05 -13.77
C GLU A 464 -14.91 -3.37 -14.93
N MET A 465 -14.19 -2.71 -15.85
CA MET A 465 -14.76 -2.15 -17.07
C MET A 465 -15.37 -3.22 -17.97
N LEU A 466 -14.73 -4.39 -18.11
CA LEU A 466 -15.29 -5.53 -18.85
C LEU A 466 -16.61 -5.99 -18.22
N LEU A 467 -16.71 -6.06 -16.89
CA LEU A 467 -17.96 -6.42 -16.21
C LEU A 467 -19.06 -5.38 -16.48
N VAL A 468 -18.73 -4.09 -16.41
CA VAL A 468 -19.65 -2.97 -16.70
C VAL A 468 -20.15 -2.96 -18.14
N VAL A 469 -19.41 -3.58 -19.07
CA VAL A 469 -19.77 -3.60 -20.49
C VAL A 469 -20.46 -4.91 -20.89
N ILE A 470 -19.88 -6.06 -20.52
CA ILE A 470 -20.41 -7.39 -20.83
C ILE A 470 -21.70 -7.66 -20.05
N GLY A 471 -21.77 -7.23 -18.79
CA GLY A 471 -22.93 -7.46 -17.92
C GLY A 471 -24.24 -6.90 -18.51
N PRO A 472 -24.31 -5.59 -18.80
CA PRO A 472 -25.46 -4.98 -19.47
C PRO A 472 -25.76 -5.58 -20.84
N ALA A 473 -24.75 -5.92 -21.64
CA ALA A 473 -24.96 -6.55 -22.95
C ALA A 473 -25.69 -7.91 -22.82
N ILE A 474 -25.28 -8.76 -21.87
CA ILE A 474 -25.96 -10.02 -21.56
C ILE A 474 -27.39 -9.77 -21.05
N PHE A 475 -27.57 -8.78 -20.17
CA PHE A 475 -28.86 -8.42 -19.62
C PHE A 475 -29.85 -7.92 -20.68
N LEU A 476 -29.42 -7.01 -21.56
CA LEU A 476 -30.21 -6.50 -22.68
C LEU A 476 -30.64 -7.63 -23.62
N ARG A 477 -29.72 -8.55 -23.92
CA ARG A 477 -30.03 -9.74 -24.72
C ARG A 477 -31.09 -10.61 -24.03
N ALA A 478 -30.95 -10.83 -22.72
CA ALA A 478 -31.90 -11.60 -21.94
C ALA A 478 -33.29 -10.93 -21.81
N LEU A 479 -33.35 -9.59 -21.80
CA LEU A 479 -34.60 -8.83 -21.82
C LEU A 479 -35.35 -9.06 -23.14
N GLN A 480 -34.65 -8.91 -24.27
CA GLN A 480 -35.23 -9.14 -25.60
C GLN A 480 -35.76 -10.56 -25.79
N GLU A 481 -35.06 -11.54 -25.23
CA GLU A 481 -35.44 -12.94 -25.31
C GLU A 481 -36.49 -13.34 -24.25
N GLY A 482 -37.02 -12.38 -23.48
CA GLY A 482 -38.01 -12.63 -22.42
C GLY A 482 -37.49 -13.53 -21.28
N ARG A 483 -36.17 -13.71 -21.18
CA ARG A 483 -35.52 -14.58 -20.18
C ARG A 483 -35.22 -13.85 -18.88
N ALA A 484 -35.04 -12.53 -18.91
CA ALA A 484 -34.63 -11.76 -17.73
C ALA A 484 -35.53 -11.98 -16.51
N ARG A 485 -36.86 -11.92 -16.67
CA ARG A 485 -37.80 -12.18 -15.58
C ARG A 485 -37.64 -13.58 -15.00
N ARG A 486 -37.49 -14.59 -15.86
CA ARG A 486 -37.24 -15.98 -15.43
C ARG A 486 -35.85 -16.18 -14.84
N ALA A 487 -34.84 -15.40 -15.22
CA ALA A 487 -33.48 -15.53 -14.67
C ALA A 487 -33.35 -14.89 -13.28
N LEU A 488 -34.06 -13.79 -13.04
CA LEU A 488 -33.97 -12.98 -11.82
C LEU A 488 -35.03 -13.32 -10.76
N THR A 489 -36.10 -14.02 -11.13
CA THR A 489 -37.08 -14.52 -10.16
C THR A 489 -36.44 -15.54 -9.22
N GLY A 490 -36.73 -15.50 -7.92
CA GLY A 490 -36.14 -16.41 -6.92
C GLY A 490 -35.55 -15.66 -5.74
N TRP A 491 -35.26 -16.38 -4.65
CA TRP A 491 -34.80 -15.80 -3.40
C TRP A 491 -33.39 -15.15 -3.40
N PRO A 492 -32.45 -15.43 -4.35
CA PRO A 492 -31.14 -14.75 -4.33
C PRO A 492 -31.24 -13.23 -4.52
N LEU A 493 -32.12 -12.75 -5.40
CA LEU A 493 -32.26 -11.31 -5.65
C LEU A 493 -32.83 -10.57 -4.42
N PRO A 494 -33.94 -11.01 -3.78
CA PRO A 494 -34.40 -10.47 -2.52
C PRO A 494 -33.33 -10.45 -1.43
N LEU A 495 -32.50 -11.51 -1.29
CA LEU A 495 -31.43 -11.50 -0.29
C LEU A 495 -30.35 -10.46 -0.59
N LEU A 496 -30.01 -10.23 -1.86
CA LEU A 496 -29.06 -9.19 -2.24
C LEU A 496 -29.64 -7.81 -1.92
N VAL A 497 -30.92 -7.57 -2.25
CA VAL A 497 -31.61 -6.33 -1.90
C VAL A 497 -31.66 -6.13 -0.39
N THR A 498 -31.95 -7.19 0.38
CA THR A 498 -31.94 -7.15 1.85
C THR A 498 -30.55 -6.82 2.39
N PHE A 499 -29.49 -7.44 1.87
CA PHE A 499 -28.12 -7.14 2.27
C PHE A 499 -27.77 -5.67 1.99
N LEU A 500 -28.06 -5.18 0.77
CA LEU A 500 -27.83 -3.79 0.38
C LEU A 500 -28.63 -2.81 1.25
N ALA A 501 -29.88 -3.13 1.56
CA ALA A 501 -30.73 -2.31 2.42
C ALA A 501 -30.18 -2.26 3.86
N LEU A 502 -29.79 -3.40 4.44
CA LEU A 502 -29.20 -3.46 5.77
C LEU A 502 -27.88 -2.70 5.85
N ALA A 503 -27.02 -2.86 4.85
CA ALA A 503 -25.74 -2.14 4.80
C ALA A 503 -25.92 -0.64 4.55
N GLY A 504 -26.94 -0.24 3.77
CA GLY A 504 -27.34 1.17 3.62
C GLY A 504 -27.89 1.78 4.92
N ILE A 505 -28.74 1.04 5.64
CA ILE A 505 -29.23 1.44 6.97
C ILE A 505 -28.04 1.58 7.93
N SER A 506 -27.12 0.61 7.94
CA SER A 506 -25.89 0.68 8.74
C SER A 506 -25.05 1.91 8.40
N ALA A 507 -24.89 2.24 7.11
CA ALA A 507 -24.17 3.44 6.69
C ALA A 507 -24.82 4.73 7.20
N LEU A 508 -26.15 4.81 7.15
CA LEU A 508 -26.92 5.96 7.65
C LEU A 508 -26.84 6.11 9.17
N VAL A 509 -27.05 5.01 9.92
CA VAL A 509 -27.02 5.00 11.39
C VAL A 509 -25.64 5.37 11.91
N ASN A 510 -24.58 4.91 11.26
CA ASN A 510 -23.20 5.17 11.67
C ASN A 510 -22.60 6.45 11.05
N ALA A 511 -23.42 7.27 10.36
CA ALA A 511 -23.00 8.49 9.66
C ALA A 511 -21.74 8.30 8.80
N VAL A 512 -21.73 7.23 8.01
CA VAL A 512 -20.60 6.91 7.13
C VAL A 512 -20.59 7.89 5.95
N PRO A 513 -19.43 8.47 5.58
CA PRO A 513 -19.35 9.32 4.40
C PRO A 513 -19.90 8.60 3.16
N PRO A 514 -20.80 9.22 2.37
CA PRO A 514 -21.47 8.55 1.25
C PRO A 514 -20.51 7.90 0.26
N VAL A 515 -19.36 8.53 -0.01
CA VAL A 515 -18.32 8.00 -0.91
C VAL A 515 -17.70 6.72 -0.35
N VAL A 516 -17.39 6.69 0.95
CA VAL A 516 -16.79 5.51 1.62
C VAL A 516 -17.79 4.37 1.66
N ALA A 517 -19.05 4.67 2.00
CA ALA A 517 -20.11 3.66 2.03
C ALA A 517 -20.37 3.07 0.64
N PHE A 518 -20.45 3.91 -0.39
CA PHE A 518 -20.64 3.48 -1.78
C PHE A 518 -19.48 2.60 -2.26
N LEU A 519 -18.24 3.04 -2.06
CA LEU A 519 -17.07 2.26 -2.45
C LEU A 519 -17.00 0.92 -1.70
N GLY A 520 -17.28 0.92 -0.39
CA GLY A 520 -17.25 -0.30 0.43
C GLY A 520 -18.30 -1.32 -0.05
N LEU A 521 -19.50 -0.83 -0.38
CA LEU A 521 -20.54 -1.66 -0.98
C LEU A 521 -20.13 -2.16 -2.37
N ALA A 522 -19.66 -1.28 -3.25
CA ALA A 522 -19.29 -1.62 -4.62
C ALA A 522 -18.24 -2.74 -4.65
N VAL A 523 -17.18 -2.62 -3.86
CA VAL A 523 -16.08 -3.59 -3.75
C VAL A 523 -16.52 -4.93 -3.15
N THR A 524 -17.59 -4.93 -2.35
CA THR A 524 -18.17 -6.16 -1.76
C THR A 524 -19.15 -6.87 -2.70
N VAL A 525 -19.88 -6.13 -3.54
CA VAL A 525 -21.00 -6.67 -4.33
C VAL A 525 -20.76 -6.74 -5.84
N ASP A 526 -19.70 -6.11 -6.36
CA ASP A 526 -19.35 -6.10 -7.78
C ASP A 526 -19.34 -7.51 -8.42
N ALA A 527 -18.62 -8.45 -7.81
CA ALA A 527 -18.48 -9.80 -8.30
C ALA A 527 -19.77 -10.62 -8.17
N ILE A 528 -20.72 -10.22 -7.30
CA ILE A 528 -22.03 -10.87 -7.18
C ILE A 528 -22.82 -10.73 -8.49
N ALA A 529 -22.59 -9.67 -9.28
CA ALA A 529 -23.23 -9.53 -10.59
C ALA A 529 -23.00 -10.78 -11.47
N LEU A 530 -21.82 -11.41 -11.40
CA LEU A 530 -21.48 -12.62 -12.16
C LEU A 530 -22.40 -13.80 -11.83
N PHE A 531 -22.86 -13.91 -10.58
CA PHE A 531 -23.84 -14.94 -10.20
C PHE A 531 -25.12 -14.82 -11.02
N PHE A 532 -25.63 -13.61 -11.22
CA PHE A 532 -26.87 -13.35 -11.97
C PHE A 532 -26.67 -13.39 -13.48
N LEU A 533 -25.47 -13.11 -13.98
CA LEU A 533 -25.17 -13.17 -15.41
C LEU A 533 -25.26 -14.59 -15.98
N ALA A 534 -24.94 -15.63 -15.20
CA ALA A 534 -25.03 -17.02 -15.67
C ALA A 534 -26.48 -17.46 -15.99
N PRO A 535 -27.48 -17.26 -15.11
CA PRO A 535 -28.88 -17.45 -15.44
C PRO A 535 -29.37 -16.58 -16.61
N LEU A 536 -28.93 -15.32 -16.70
CA LEU A 536 -29.31 -14.41 -17.79
C LEU A 536 -28.80 -14.91 -19.16
N ALA A 537 -27.57 -15.44 -19.20
CA ALA A 537 -26.98 -16.04 -20.39
C ALA A 537 -27.61 -17.40 -20.77
N GLY A 538 -28.48 -17.96 -19.92
CA GLY A 538 -29.16 -19.24 -20.16
C GLY A 538 -28.17 -20.40 -20.26
N VAL A 539 -27.31 -20.54 -19.25
CA VAL A 539 -26.29 -21.60 -19.18
C VAL A 539 -26.94 -22.92 -18.76
N ASP A 540 -26.96 -23.88 -19.67
CA ASP A 540 -27.40 -25.27 -19.43
C ASP A 540 -26.22 -26.15 -18.99
N LEU A 541 -26.48 -27.43 -18.70
CA LEU A 541 -25.46 -28.35 -18.22
C LEU A 541 -24.26 -28.48 -19.18
N THR A 542 -24.52 -28.64 -20.47
CA THR A 542 -23.45 -28.88 -21.45
C THR A 542 -22.54 -27.67 -21.57
N ARG A 543 -23.11 -26.46 -21.62
CA ARG A 543 -22.33 -25.23 -21.74
C ARG A 543 -21.69 -24.83 -20.41
N GLY A 544 -22.38 -25.04 -19.29
CA GLY A 544 -21.83 -24.85 -17.95
C GLY A 544 -20.62 -25.75 -17.70
N SER A 545 -20.70 -27.01 -18.11
CA SER A 545 -19.55 -27.94 -18.09
C SER A 545 -18.36 -27.39 -18.88
N ARG A 546 -18.59 -26.87 -20.10
CA ARG A 546 -17.53 -26.28 -20.92
C ARG A 546 -16.89 -25.06 -20.25
N ILE A 547 -17.67 -24.19 -19.61
CA ILE A 547 -17.16 -23.01 -18.89
C ILE A 547 -16.28 -23.44 -17.72
N VAL A 548 -16.74 -24.41 -16.92
CA VAL A 548 -16.00 -24.95 -15.76
C VAL A 548 -14.68 -25.59 -16.21
N TRP A 549 -14.70 -26.42 -17.25
CA TRP A 549 -13.49 -27.04 -17.80
C TRP A 549 -12.54 -26.05 -18.47
N PHE A 550 -13.07 -25.06 -19.21
CA PHE A 550 -12.27 -24.00 -19.79
C PHE A 550 -11.49 -23.25 -18.71
N PHE A 551 -12.18 -22.84 -17.63
CA PHE A 551 -11.54 -22.21 -16.49
C PHE A 551 -10.47 -23.11 -15.86
N ALA A 552 -10.80 -24.40 -15.68
CA ALA A 552 -9.87 -25.36 -15.12
C ALA A 552 -8.59 -25.48 -15.96
N ILE A 553 -8.73 -25.57 -17.28
CA ILE A 553 -7.61 -25.64 -18.23
C ILE A 553 -6.76 -24.37 -18.17
N VAL A 554 -7.37 -23.18 -18.16
CA VAL A 554 -6.65 -21.90 -18.06
C VAL A 554 -5.78 -21.85 -16.81
N ILE A 555 -6.34 -22.20 -15.64
CA ILE A 555 -5.59 -22.25 -14.38
C ILE A 555 -4.55 -23.37 -14.37
N GLY A 556 -4.84 -24.50 -15.03
CA GLY A 556 -3.89 -25.61 -15.20
C GLY A 556 -2.67 -25.22 -16.02
N VAL A 557 -2.87 -24.50 -17.14
CA VAL A 557 -1.78 -23.97 -17.96
C VAL A 557 -0.99 -22.92 -17.18
N ALA A 558 -1.67 -22.00 -16.49
CA ALA A 558 -1.03 -20.99 -15.64
C ALA A 558 -0.21 -21.62 -14.50
N SER A 559 -0.70 -22.71 -13.92
CA SER A 559 0.00 -23.53 -12.91
C SER A 559 1.24 -24.20 -13.48
N LEU A 560 1.13 -24.83 -14.65
CA LEU A 560 2.25 -25.51 -15.31
C LEU A 560 3.37 -24.51 -15.65
N ILE A 561 3.02 -23.36 -16.24
CA ILE A 561 3.97 -22.28 -16.53
C ILE A 561 4.67 -21.83 -15.25
N ALA A 562 3.91 -21.62 -14.16
CA ALA A 562 4.48 -21.11 -12.92
C ALA A 562 5.43 -22.11 -12.23
N VAL A 563 5.08 -23.40 -12.25
CA VAL A 563 5.96 -24.48 -11.76
C VAL A 563 7.23 -24.58 -12.62
N LEU A 564 7.10 -24.55 -13.95
CA LEU A 564 8.25 -24.57 -14.86
C LEU A 564 9.18 -23.38 -14.63
N GLN A 565 8.65 -22.17 -14.45
CA GLN A 565 9.47 -20.99 -14.13
C GLN A 565 10.14 -21.10 -12.76
N ALA A 566 9.46 -21.66 -11.76
CA ALA A 566 10.05 -21.90 -10.44
C ALA A 566 11.20 -22.91 -10.48
N LEU A 567 11.12 -23.93 -11.35
CA LEU A 567 12.15 -24.95 -11.51
C LEU A 567 13.32 -24.48 -12.39
N LEU A 568 13.02 -23.79 -13.49
CA LEU A 568 14.02 -23.37 -14.49
C LEU A 568 14.70 -22.04 -14.14
N GLY A 569 14.11 -21.25 -13.25
CA GLY A 569 14.60 -19.91 -12.90
C GLY A 569 14.56 -18.90 -14.05
N THR A 570 13.78 -19.19 -15.10
CA THR A 570 13.67 -18.36 -16.29
C THR A 570 12.42 -17.49 -16.23
N THR A 571 12.54 -16.22 -16.63
CA THR A 571 11.39 -15.35 -16.87
C THR A 571 10.90 -15.56 -18.31
N ILE A 572 9.64 -15.93 -18.49
CA ILE A 572 9.03 -15.97 -19.84
C ILE A 572 8.43 -14.59 -20.11
N LEU A 573 8.81 -13.95 -21.23
CA LEU A 573 8.34 -12.61 -21.62
C LEU A 573 8.64 -11.51 -20.58
N GLY A 574 9.70 -11.65 -19.78
CA GLY A 574 10.04 -10.72 -18.69
C GLY A 574 9.10 -10.80 -17.47
N LEU A 575 8.16 -11.76 -17.46
CA LEU A 575 7.27 -12.02 -16.33
C LEU A 575 7.91 -13.08 -15.44
N SER A 576 8.26 -12.70 -14.22
CA SER A 576 8.48 -13.66 -13.15
C SER A 576 7.14 -14.04 -12.52
N THR A 577 6.80 -15.33 -12.51
CA THR A 577 5.69 -15.90 -11.75
C THR A 577 6.06 -16.27 -10.32
N THR A 578 7.30 -16.00 -9.91
CA THR A 578 7.80 -16.25 -8.57
C THR A 578 7.68 -15.00 -7.70
N ALA A 579 7.13 -15.18 -6.49
CA ALA A 579 7.03 -14.14 -5.49
C ALA A 579 7.99 -14.48 -4.34
N GLY A 580 9.09 -13.72 -4.21
CA GLY A 580 10.03 -13.85 -3.09
C GLY A 580 9.64 -12.88 -1.97
N ARG A 581 9.51 -13.39 -0.74
CA ARG A 581 9.39 -12.55 0.46
C ARG A 581 10.52 -12.92 1.43
N SER A 582 11.04 -11.91 2.14
CA SER A 582 12.14 -12.02 3.10
C SER A 582 12.03 -13.28 3.98
N GLY A 583 12.99 -14.20 3.83
CA GLY A 583 13.12 -15.40 4.67
C GLY A 583 12.20 -16.57 4.35
N GLU A 584 11.45 -16.55 3.24
CA GLU A 584 10.71 -17.71 2.69
C GLU A 584 11.30 -18.04 1.32
N GLY A 585 11.46 -19.33 0.98
CA GLY A 585 11.93 -19.78 -0.34
C GLY A 585 11.05 -19.31 -1.50
N VAL A 586 11.41 -19.69 -2.73
CA VAL A 586 10.69 -19.30 -3.95
C VAL A 586 9.23 -19.80 -3.91
N ARG A 587 8.25 -18.89 -3.90
CA ARG A 587 6.80 -19.20 -3.96
C ARG A 587 6.26 -18.89 -5.35
N ILE A 588 5.27 -19.66 -5.82
CA ILE A 588 4.59 -19.37 -7.10
C ILE A 588 3.30 -18.56 -6.89
N GLY A 589 3.14 -17.50 -7.68
CA GLY A 589 1.91 -16.70 -7.78
C GLY A 589 1.29 -16.69 -9.18
N SER A 590 1.98 -17.25 -10.19
CA SER A 590 1.56 -17.21 -11.60
C SER A 590 1.20 -15.79 -12.07
N LEU A 591 0.27 -15.66 -13.03
CA LEU A 591 -0.26 -14.38 -13.51
C LEU A 591 -1.00 -13.59 -12.42
N VAL A 592 -1.43 -14.22 -11.33
CA VAL A 592 -2.17 -13.56 -10.24
C VAL A 592 -1.24 -12.74 -9.34
N GLY A 593 0.06 -13.04 -9.32
CA GLY A 593 1.07 -12.31 -8.55
C GLY A 593 1.06 -12.60 -7.04
N ASP A 594 -0.10 -12.79 -6.43
CA ASP A 594 -0.25 -13.22 -5.03
C ASP A 594 -0.34 -14.75 -4.90
N PRO A 595 0.64 -15.42 -4.26
CA PRO A 595 0.60 -16.87 -4.02
C PRO A 595 -0.62 -17.34 -3.24
N ASN A 596 -1.20 -16.50 -2.36
CA ASN A 596 -2.37 -16.89 -1.58
C ASN A 596 -3.63 -16.90 -2.44
N ALA A 597 -3.91 -15.81 -3.17
CA ALA A 597 -5.01 -15.77 -4.13
C ALA A 597 -4.89 -16.88 -5.20
N PHE A 598 -3.68 -17.08 -5.75
CA PHE A 598 -3.43 -18.14 -6.72
C PHE A 598 -3.66 -19.55 -6.16
N GLY A 599 -3.21 -19.80 -4.92
CA GLY A 599 -3.46 -21.07 -4.24
C GLY A 599 -4.95 -21.37 -4.10
N VAL A 600 -5.77 -20.37 -3.77
CA VAL A 600 -7.22 -20.57 -3.65
C VAL A 600 -7.87 -20.89 -4.99
N LEU A 601 -7.44 -20.23 -6.07
CA LEU A 601 -7.91 -20.53 -7.43
C LEU A 601 -7.56 -21.96 -7.86
N ILE A 602 -6.33 -22.40 -7.58
CA ILE A 602 -5.92 -23.78 -7.79
C ILE A 602 -6.81 -24.72 -6.98
N GLY A 603 -7.04 -24.42 -5.70
CA GLY A 603 -7.88 -25.22 -4.82
C GLY A 603 -9.31 -25.39 -5.34
N MET A 604 -9.94 -24.30 -5.80
CA MET A 604 -11.26 -24.34 -6.43
C MET A 604 -11.26 -25.22 -7.67
N VAL A 605 -10.29 -25.02 -8.57
CA VAL A 605 -10.21 -25.74 -9.83
C VAL A 605 -9.85 -27.21 -9.65
N LEU A 606 -9.00 -27.55 -8.69
CA LEU A 606 -8.54 -28.91 -8.41
C LEU A 606 -9.71 -29.86 -8.09
N THR A 607 -10.83 -29.33 -7.58
CA THR A 607 -12.06 -30.10 -7.36
C THR A 607 -12.67 -30.67 -8.65
N VAL A 608 -12.43 -30.04 -9.81
CA VAL A 608 -12.96 -30.45 -11.12
C VAL A 608 -12.34 -31.78 -11.58
N PRO A 609 -11.01 -31.92 -11.75
CA PRO A 609 -10.41 -33.19 -12.12
C PRO A 609 -10.56 -34.27 -11.05
N ILE A 610 -10.62 -33.91 -9.75
CA ILE A 610 -10.89 -34.89 -8.69
C ILE A 610 -12.29 -35.48 -8.86
N ALA A 611 -13.31 -34.65 -9.03
CA ALA A 611 -14.66 -35.13 -9.32
C ALA A 611 -14.70 -35.95 -10.61
N ALA A 612 -14.01 -35.51 -11.67
CA ALA A 612 -13.95 -36.24 -12.92
C ALA A 612 -13.29 -37.62 -12.79
N ALA A 613 -12.20 -37.73 -12.02
CA ALA A 613 -11.50 -38.99 -11.76
C ALA A 613 -12.36 -39.96 -10.93
N ALA A 614 -13.22 -39.45 -10.06
CA ALA A 614 -14.15 -40.23 -9.25
C ALA A 614 -15.26 -40.91 -10.07
N PHE A 615 -15.69 -40.28 -11.17
CA PHE A 615 -16.80 -40.75 -12.00
C PHE A 615 -16.36 -41.34 -13.35
N SER A 616 -15.07 -41.29 -13.68
CA SER A 616 -14.53 -41.80 -14.96
C SER A 616 -13.86 -43.17 -14.79
N ILE A 617 -13.82 -43.95 -15.87
CA ILE A 617 -13.15 -45.26 -15.95
C ILE A 617 -12.06 -45.21 -17.05
N GLY A 618 -11.01 -46.03 -16.92
CA GLY A 618 -9.96 -46.21 -17.93
C GLY A 618 -9.13 -44.96 -18.19
N ARG A 619 -8.85 -44.66 -19.47
CA ARG A 619 -7.97 -43.55 -19.92
C ARG A 619 -8.42 -42.18 -19.41
N ARG A 620 -9.74 -41.92 -19.33
CA ARG A 620 -10.27 -40.63 -18.85
C ARG A 620 -9.97 -40.38 -17.37
N ARG A 621 -9.97 -41.45 -16.55
CA ARG A 621 -9.59 -41.38 -15.14
C ARG A 621 -8.10 -41.04 -14.99
N LEU A 622 -7.24 -41.67 -15.79
CA LEU A 622 -5.80 -41.39 -15.78
C LEU A 622 -5.49 -39.94 -16.16
N LEU A 623 -6.13 -39.42 -17.23
CA LEU A 623 -5.96 -38.03 -17.65
C LEU A 623 -6.44 -37.04 -16.57
N ALA A 624 -7.60 -37.30 -15.95
CA ALA A 624 -8.10 -36.47 -14.86
C ALA A 624 -7.17 -36.51 -13.62
N ALA A 625 -6.65 -37.69 -13.26
CA ALA A 625 -5.71 -37.84 -12.16
C ALA A 625 -4.38 -37.13 -12.43
N ALA A 626 -3.83 -37.24 -13.65
CA ALA A 626 -2.63 -36.51 -14.06
C ALA A 626 -2.84 -35.00 -13.99
N PHE A 627 -4.01 -34.51 -14.43
CA PHE A 627 -4.33 -33.09 -14.35
C PHE A 627 -4.47 -32.61 -12.90
N ALA A 628 -5.12 -33.41 -12.04
CA ALA A 628 -5.18 -33.12 -10.60
C ALA A 628 -3.78 -33.09 -9.95
N LEU A 629 -2.87 -33.98 -10.37
CA LEU A 629 -1.50 -34.01 -9.86
C LEU A 629 -0.75 -32.72 -10.20
N VAL A 630 -0.84 -32.22 -11.44
CA VAL A 630 -0.21 -30.96 -11.84
C VAL A 630 -0.68 -29.80 -10.96
N LEU A 631 -1.99 -29.70 -10.73
CA LEU A 631 -2.57 -28.67 -9.87
C LEU A 631 -2.17 -28.84 -8.39
N ALA A 632 -2.12 -30.06 -7.87
CA ALA A 632 -1.66 -30.33 -6.51
C ALA A 632 -0.18 -29.97 -6.30
N VAL A 633 0.68 -30.26 -7.28
CA VAL A 633 2.08 -29.84 -7.29
C VAL A 633 2.16 -28.32 -7.33
N ALA A 634 1.39 -27.64 -8.18
CA ALA A 634 1.36 -26.18 -8.19
C ALA A 634 0.91 -25.61 -6.83
N LEU A 635 -0.12 -26.18 -6.21
CA LEU A 635 -0.59 -25.79 -4.88
C LEU A 635 0.51 -25.91 -3.81
N LEU A 636 1.39 -26.92 -3.91
CA LEU A 636 2.56 -27.10 -3.04
C LEU A 636 3.49 -25.89 -3.09
N PHE A 637 3.84 -25.46 -4.31
CA PHE A 637 4.73 -24.34 -4.54
C PHE A 637 4.13 -22.98 -4.16
N THR A 638 2.82 -22.87 -3.92
CA THR A 638 2.21 -21.60 -3.42
C THR A 638 2.51 -21.33 -1.94
N TYR A 639 2.76 -22.39 -1.16
CA TYR A 639 2.84 -22.37 0.29
C TYR A 639 1.62 -21.71 0.99
N SER A 640 0.46 -21.66 0.33
CA SER A 640 -0.73 -21.03 0.89
C SER A 640 -1.52 -21.97 1.81
N ARG A 641 -1.30 -21.85 3.12
CA ARG A 641 -1.98 -22.68 4.13
C ARG A 641 -3.51 -22.61 4.03
N GLY A 642 -4.05 -21.41 3.83
CA GLY A 642 -5.50 -21.19 3.68
C GLY A 642 -6.09 -21.87 2.44
N ALA A 643 -5.33 -21.94 1.35
CA ALA A 643 -5.73 -22.67 0.15
C ALA A 643 -5.70 -24.18 0.36
N TRP A 644 -4.71 -24.71 1.06
CA TRP A 644 -4.63 -26.13 1.42
C TRP A 644 -5.81 -26.57 2.29
N PHE A 645 -6.11 -25.82 3.37
CA PHE A 645 -7.27 -26.11 4.22
C PHE A 645 -8.59 -25.97 3.45
N GLY A 646 -8.74 -24.93 2.63
CA GLY A 646 -9.91 -24.79 1.76
C GLY A 646 -10.07 -26.01 0.84
N THR A 647 -9.00 -26.40 0.14
CA THR A 647 -8.98 -27.57 -0.76
C THR A 647 -9.38 -28.85 -0.05
N LEU A 648 -8.85 -29.08 1.16
CA LEU A 648 -9.21 -30.21 2.00
C LEU A 648 -10.73 -30.27 2.24
N THR A 649 -11.36 -29.15 2.62
CA THR A 649 -12.82 -29.09 2.84
C THR A 649 -13.60 -29.38 1.56
N GLY A 650 -13.13 -28.88 0.41
CA GLY A 650 -13.73 -29.18 -0.90
C GLY A 650 -13.68 -30.67 -1.24
N ILE A 651 -12.56 -31.34 -1.00
CA ILE A 651 -12.40 -32.79 -1.26
C ILE A 651 -13.25 -33.61 -0.30
N VAL A 652 -13.29 -33.27 0.98
CA VAL A 652 -14.18 -33.93 1.96
C VAL A 652 -15.63 -33.80 1.51
N ALA A 653 -16.06 -32.60 1.11
CA ALA A 653 -17.41 -32.37 0.62
C ALA A 653 -17.70 -33.15 -0.66
N ALA A 654 -16.78 -33.18 -1.62
CA ALA A 654 -16.90 -34.01 -2.81
C ALA A 654 -17.04 -35.49 -2.44
N SER A 655 -16.25 -35.98 -1.48
CA SER A 655 -16.31 -37.37 -1.00
C SER A 655 -17.67 -37.70 -0.39
N LEU A 656 -18.21 -36.80 0.44
CA LEU A 656 -19.51 -36.96 1.08
C LEU A 656 -20.67 -36.89 0.09
N LEU A 657 -20.62 -35.97 -0.89
CA LEU A 657 -21.66 -35.82 -1.91
C LEU A 657 -21.69 -37.00 -2.87
N THR A 658 -20.53 -37.56 -3.20
CA THR A 658 -20.41 -38.70 -4.11
C THR A 658 -20.54 -40.05 -3.41
N ARG A 659 -20.56 -40.08 -2.07
CA ARG A 659 -20.47 -41.30 -1.23
C ARG A 659 -19.24 -42.16 -1.52
N GLN A 660 -18.23 -41.60 -2.18
CA GLN A 660 -16.99 -42.30 -2.52
C GLN A 660 -15.93 -42.04 -1.45
N LEU A 661 -15.98 -42.81 -0.36
CA LEU A 661 -15.01 -42.73 0.73
C LEU A 661 -13.56 -43.04 0.27
N ARG A 662 -13.38 -43.63 -0.91
CA ARG A 662 -12.07 -43.83 -1.55
C ARG A 662 -11.33 -42.53 -1.85
N LEU A 663 -12.01 -41.38 -1.85
CA LEU A 663 -11.41 -40.05 -1.98
C LEU A 663 -10.83 -39.51 -0.65
N LEU A 664 -11.23 -40.04 0.51
CA LEU A 664 -10.74 -39.64 1.83
C LEU A 664 -9.24 -39.87 2.06
N PRO A 665 -8.59 -40.97 1.61
CA PRO A 665 -7.14 -41.10 1.76
C PRO A 665 -6.37 -40.03 0.97
N TYR A 666 -6.89 -39.55 -0.17
CA TYR A 666 -6.31 -38.40 -0.87
C TYR A 666 -6.51 -37.10 -0.08
N ALA A 667 -7.67 -36.92 0.55
CA ALA A 667 -7.92 -35.81 1.48
C ALA A 667 -6.97 -35.86 2.69
N ALA A 668 -6.75 -37.04 3.28
CA ALA A 668 -5.81 -37.25 4.38
C ALA A 668 -4.36 -36.99 3.94
N GLY A 669 -3.97 -37.43 2.74
CA GLY A 669 -2.66 -37.12 2.16
C GLY A 669 -2.46 -35.62 1.92
N ILE A 670 -3.45 -34.92 1.39
CA ILE A 670 -3.44 -33.46 1.18
C ILE A 670 -3.42 -32.71 2.52
N GLY A 671 -4.20 -33.17 3.51
CA GLY A 671 -4.20 -32.62 4.86
C GLY A 671 -2.86 -32.85 5.57
N LEU A 672 -2.24 -34.02 5.39
CA LEU A 672 -0.90 -34.33 5.89
C LEU A 672 0.14 -33.46 5.19
N VAL A 673 0.09 -33.30 3.87
CA VAL A 673 0.99 -32.40 3.12
C VAL A 673 0.77 -30.94 3.54
N ALA A 674 -0.47 -30.50 3.80
CA ALA A 674 -0.77 -29.18 4.31
C ALA A 674 -0.19 -28.95 5.72
N LEU A 675 -0.31 -29.97 6.58
CA LEU A 675 0.28 -29.97 7.91
C LEU A 675 1.81 -29.96 7.82
N LEU A 676 2.42 -30.81 6.99
CA LEU A 676 3.85 -30.87 6.72
C LEU A 676 4.38 -29.60 6.02
N LEU A 677 3.60 -28.90 5.21
CA LEU A 677 3.97 -27.58 4.70
C LEU A 677 3.88 -26.51 5.80
N ALA A 678 2.92 -26.65 6.70
CA ALA A 678 2.83 -25.81 7.88
C ALA A 678 3.94 -26.12 8.91
N SER A 679 4.50 -27.34 8.89
CA SER A 679 5.37 -27.86 9.95
C SER A 679 6.73 -28.48 9.55
N VAL A 680 7.09 -28.63 8.28
CA VAL A 680 8.28 -29.45 7.92
C VAL A 680 9.04 -28.94 6.69
N LEU A 681 8.41 -28.25 5.72
CA LEU A 681 9.16 -27.91 4.50
C LEU A 681 10.31 -26.91 4.78
N PRO A 682 11.57 -27.29 4.49
CA PRO A 682 12.70 -26.37 4.57
C PRO A 682 12.44 -25.16 3.68
N ARG A 683 12.74 -23.97 4.17
CA ARG A 683 12.56 -22.73 3.41
C ARG A 683 13.53 -22.62 2.22
N ASP A 684 14.39 -23.61 2.02
CA ASP A 684 15.53 -23.60 1.09
C ASP A 684 15.65 -24.85 0.19
N VAL A 685 14.58 -25.64 -0.01
CA VAL A 685 14.67 -26.93 -0.76
C VAL A 685 15.18 -26.79 -2.20
N LEU A 686 15.08 -25.61 -2.82
CA LEU A 686 15.64 -25.32 -4.13
C LEU A 686 16.58 -24.11 -4.05
N GLY A 687 17.84 -24.39 -3.74
CA GLY A 687 19.02 -23.56 -4.04
C GLY A 687 18.97 -22.13 -3.52
N SER A 688 19.77 -21.87 -2.48
CA SER A 688 20.25 -20.53 -2.12
C SER A 688 20.85 -19.82 -3.35
N ARG A 689 20.05 -19.03 -4.05
CA ARG A 689 20.54 -17.99 -4.95
C ARG A 689 20.24 -16.64 -4.31
N PRO A 690 21.22 -15.73 -4.22
CA PRO A 690 20.98 -14.40 -3.70
C PRO A 690 19.89 -13.70 -4.52
N PRO A 691 19.11 -12.78 -3.91
CA PRO A 691 18.00 -12.12 -4.58
C PRO A 691 18.51 -11.47 -5.87
N GLN A 692 18.02 -11.94 -7.02
CA GLN A 692 18.27 -11.28 -8.28
C GLN A 692 17.73 -9.86 -8.17
N ALA A 693 18.65 -8.91 -8.22
CA ALA A 693 18.37 -7.51 -8.49
C ALA A 693 17.37 -7.46 -9.66
N SER A 694 16.18 -6.95 -9.37
CA SER A 694 15.16 -6.68 -10.38
C SER A 694 15.76 -5.81 -11.48
N ALA A 695 15.88 -6.41 -12.66
CA ALA A 695 16.08 -5.86 -14.00
C ALA A 695 16.34 -4.36 -14.08
N ARG A 696 17.62 -4.01 -14.16
CA ARG A 696 18.09 -2.79 -14.82
C ARG A 696 17.90 -2.99 -16.32
N ALA A 697 17.12 -2.11 -16.96
CA ALA A 697 16.96 -2.11 -18.41
C ALA A 697 18.30 -1.88 -19.10
N VAL A 698 18.54 -2.66 -20.15
CA VAL A 698 19.73 -2.68 -21.01
C VAL A 698 19.82 -1.39 -21.84
N GLY A 699 21.03 -0.82 -21.91
CA GLY A 699 21.41 0.32 -22.76
C GLY A 699 22.94 0.45 -22.87
N THR A 700 23.55 -0.50 -23.59
CA THR A 700 24.76 -0.45 -24.46
C THR A 700 25.96 0.50 -24.21
N GLY A 701 27.17 -0.12 -24.14
CA GLY A 701 28.53 0.41 -24.48
C GLY A 701 29.36 0.87 -23.27
N THR A 702 30.63 0.53 -23.00
CA THR A 702 31.74 -0.22 -23.63
C THR A 702 32.78 -0.50 -22.51
N PRO A 703 33.75 -1.44 -22.65
CA PRO A 703 34.53 -1.97 -21.52
C PRO A 703 35.88 -1.27 -21.33
N THR A 704 36.28 -1.01 -20.09
CA THR A 704 37.71 -0.83 -19.74
C THR A 704 38.04 -1.53 -18.43
N ALA A 705 39.01 -2.42 -18.56
CA ALA A 705 39.57 -3.27 -17.52
C ALA A 705 40.52 -2.50 -16.61
N SER A 706 40.60 -2.93 -15.34
CA SER A 706 41.86 -2.96 -14.60
C SER A 706 41.69 -3.87 -13.37
N ALA A 707 42.25 -5.07 -13.49
CA ALA A 707 42.47 -6.00 -12.40
C ALA A 707 43.72 -5.58 -11.61
N THR A 708 43.72 -5.78 -10.29
CA THR A 708 44.96 -6.12 -9.57
C THR A 708 44.63 -6.99 -8.34
N PRO A 709 45.43 -8.05 -8.04
CA PRO A 709 45.03 -9.15 -7.14
C PRO A 709 45.86 -9.24 -5.84
N SER A 710 45.26 -9.71 -4.75
CA SER A 710 45.89 -10.47 -3.64
C SER A 710 44.80 -10.72 -2.57
N ARG A 711 44.31 -11.93 -2.30
CA ARG A 711 44.89 -13.23 -1.92
C ARG A 711 45.35 -13.28 -0.45
N THR A 712 44.40 -13.54 0.45
CA THR A 712 44.56 -14.49 1.57
C THR A 712 43.25 -15.28 1.69
N ALA A 713 43.37 -16.60 1.57
CA ALA A 713 42.24 -17.54 1.55
C ALA A 713 42.19 -18.33 2.86
N SER A 714 40.98 -18.35 3.46
CA SER A 714 40.36 -19.37 4.33
C SER A 714 41.00 -19.72 5.69
N PRO A 715 40.27 -20.35 6.66
CA PRO A 715 38.92 -20.93 6.57
C PRO A 715 37.95 -20.57 7.74
N SER A 716 36.64 -20.57 7.47
CA SER A 716 35.63 -21.29 8.27
C SER A 716 34.22 -20.93 7.79
N ALA A 717 33.70 -21.80 6.95
CA ALA A 717 32.28 -22.11 6.99
C ALA A 717 32.01 -22.80 8.33
N SER A 718 31.23 -22.16 9.20
CA SER A 718 30.40 -22.88 10.16
C SER A 718 29.31 -21.98 10.74
N ASN A 719 28.08 -22.47 10.63
CA ASN A 719 26.95 -22.20 11.50
C ASN A 719 26.17 -20.90 11.25
N VAL A 720 25.49 -20.85 10.09
CA VAL A 720 24.08 -20.42 10.12
C VAL A 720 23.37 -21.42 11.04
N PRO A 721 22.78 -21.02 12.18
CA PRO A 721 22.06 -21.95 13.02
C PRO A 721 20.96 -22.57 12.17
N SER A 722 20.93 -23.90 12.08
CA SER A 722 19.78 -24.64 11.60
C SER A 722 18.55 -24.06 12.27
N SER A 723 17.64 -23.51 11.48
CA SER A 723 16.41 -22.90 11.98
C SER A 723 15.69 -23.90 12.88
N ASP A 724 15.67 -23.63 14.18
CA ASP A 724 15.05 -24.49 15.17
C ASP A 724 13.54 -24.46 14.96
N PHE A 725 13.10 -25.37 14.09
CA PHE A 725 11.77 -25.37 13.50
C PHE A 725 10.69 -25.46 14.59
N LEU A 726 10.92 -26.35 15.56
CA LEU A 726 10.02 -26.57 16.69
C LEU A 726 9.95 -25.33 17.58
N GLY A 727 11.09 -24.69 17.85
CA GLY A 727 11.14 -23.41 18.56
C GLY A 727 10.34 -22.32 17.86
N SER A 728 10.46 -22.19 16.54
CA SER A 728 9.72 -21.17 15.76
C SER A 728 8.20 -21.42 15.71
N ALA A 729 7.79 -22.69 15.70
CA ALA A 729 6.39 -23.10 15.70
C ALA A 729 5.77 -22.92 17.09
N ILE A 730 6.49 -23.32 18.14
CA ILE A 730 6.11 -23.11 19.55
C ILE A 730 6.04 -21.61 19.86
N ASP A 731 7.03 -20.82 19.46
CA ASP A 731 7.01 -19.36 19.60
C ASP A 731 5.81 -18.73 18.91
N ARG A 732 5.42 -19.23 17.73
CA ARG A 732 4.22 -18.74 17.05
C ARG A 732 2.94 -19.17 17.78
N ALA A 733 2.86 -20.42 18.25
CA ALA A 733 1.73 -20.89 19.04
C ALA A 733 1.57 -20.09 20.34
N LEU A 734 2.67 -19.81 21.04
CA LEU A 734 2.72 -18.95 22.23
C LEU A 734 2.36 -17.50 21.90
N ARG A 735 2.77 -16.96 20.74
CA ARG A 735 2.35 -15.63 20.27
C ARG A 735 0.85 -15.57 19.97
N VAL A 736 0.27 -16.63 19.38
CA VAL A 736 -1.17 -16.73 19.16
C VAL A 736 -1.91 -16.85 20.49
N ALA A 737 -1.45 -17.69 21.42
CA ALA A 737 -2.05 -17.89 22.73
C ALA A 737 -2.00 -16.62 23.60
N SER A 738 -0.88 -15.89 23.58
CA SER A 738 -0.76 -14.57 24.22
C SER A 738 -1.54 -13.46 23.49
N GLY A 739 -2.04 -13.74 22.28
CA GLY A 739 -2.68 -12.78 21.37
C GLY A 739 -1.76 -11.65 20.93
N SER A 740 -0.46 -11.92 20.89
CA SER A 740 0.56 -11.02 20.34
C SER A 740 0.80 -11.24 18.84
N ASP A 741 0.22 -12.28 18.24
CA ASP A 741 0.16 -12.48 16.78
C ASP A 741 -0.80 -11.48 16.11
N LEU A 742 -0.47 -11.00 14.89
CA LEU A 742 -1.26 -10.01 14.17
C LEU A 742 -2.71 -10.44 13.92
N ARG A 743 -2.94 -11.69 13.50
CA ARG A 743 -4.31 -12.18 13.23
C ARG A 743 -5.12 -12.31 14.51
N ALA A 744 -4.47 -12.77 15.58
CA ALA A 744 -5.08 -12.84 16.91
C ALA A 744 -5.42 -11.44 17.45
N ARG A 745 -4.56 -10.44 17.21
CA ARG A 745 -4.83 -9.03 17.55
C ARG A 745 -6.05 -8.49 16.78
N LEU A 746 -6.16 -8.75 15.47
CA LEU A 746 -7.31 -8.30 14.68
C LEU A 746 -8.63 -8.93 15.14
N VAL A 747 -8.63 -10.20 15.54
CA VAL A 747 -9.82 -10.85 16.12
C VAL A 747 -10.15 -10.23 17.49
N ARG A 748 -9.15 -10.03 18.35
CA ARG A 748 -9.34 -9.39 19.67
C ARG A 748 -9.90 -7.97 19.54
N ASN A 749 -9.46 -7.23 18.52
CA ASN A 749 -9.92 -5.88 18.22
C ASN A 749 -11.37 -5.82 17.72
N ALA A 750 -11.79 -6.80 16.94
CA ALA A 750 -13.15 -6.86 16.44
C ALA A 750 -14.15 -7.10 17.58
N GLY A 751 -13.74 -7.77 18.67
CA GLY A 751 -14.59 -8.10 19.81
C GLY A 751 -15.33 -6.90 20.40
N PRO A 752 -14.64 -5.85 20.89
CA PRO A 752 -15.27 -4.63 21.42
C PRO A 752 -16.20 -3.94 20.40
N ILE A 753 -15.79 -3.87 19.13
CA ILE A 753 -16.59 -3.23 18.07
C ILE A 753 -17.90 -4.00 17.85
N LEU A 754 -17.83 -5.33 17.82
CA LEU A 754 -19.00 -6.20 17.68
C LEU A 754 -19.89 -6.19 18.92
N ALA A 755 -19.34 -5.96 20.11
CA ALA A 755 -20.12 -5.81 21.34
C ALA A 755 -20.95 -4.52 21.32
N ASP A 756 -20.39 -3.43 20.81
CA ASP A 756 -21.08 -2.13 20.73
C ASP A 756 -22.06 -2.06 19.55
N HIS A 757 -21.72 -2.69 18.42
CA HIS A 757 -22.50 -2.65 17.17
C HIS A 757 -22.88 -4.04 16.62
N PRO A 758 -23.54 -4.91 17.40
CA PRO A 758 -23.74 -6.33 17.02
C PRO A 758 -24.69 -6.52 15.83
N ILE A 759 -25.74 -5.71 15.73
CA ILE A 759 -26.84 -5.95 14.79
C ILE A 759 -26.52 -5.43 13.38
N LEU A 760 -26.12 -4.16 13.27
CA LEU A 760 -25.90 -3.46 12.00
C LEU A 760 -24.42 -3.23 11.68
N GLY A 761 -23.50 -3.46 12.61
CA GLY A 761 -22.09 -3.16 12.43
C GLY A 761 -21.80 -1.65 12.39
N VAL A 762 -20.57 -1.30 12.01
CA VAL A 762 -20.06 0.10 11.96
C VAL A 762 -20.24 0.78 10.60
N GLY A 763 -20.81 0.06 9.62
CA GLY A 763 -21.02 0.51 8.25
C GLY A 763 -19.91 0.09 7.28
N PRO A 764 -20.24 0.00 5.97
CA PRO A 764 -19.32 -0.48 4.93
C PRO A 764 -18.11 0.43 4.72
N GLY A 765 -16.94 -0.18 4.48
CA GLY A 765 -15.68 0.50 4.19
C GLY A 765 -14.99 1.14 5.41
N ARG A 766 -15.36 0.74 6.63
CA ARG A 766 -14.83 1.29 7.89
C ARG A 766 -13.93 0.36 8.69
N TYR A 767 -13.83 -0.92 8.34
CA TYR A 767 -13.01 -1.86 9.10
C TYR A 767 -12.48 -2.96 8.21
N GLY A 768 -11.20 -2.91 7.84
CA GLY A 768 -10.48 -4.09 7.35
C GLY A 768 -10.55 -4.34 5.85
N GLY A 769 -11.38 -3.60 5.10
CA GLY A 769 -11.62 -3.85 3.67
C GLY A 769 -10.63 -3.12 2.77
N ALA A 770 -10.75 -3.33 1.47
CA ALA A 770 -9.95 -2.64 0.46
C ALA A 770 -10.09 -1.11 0.57
N VAL A 771 -11.30 -0.63 0.88
CA VAL A 771 -11.59 0.80 1.07
C VAL A 771 -10.88 1.36 2.30
N ALA A 772 -10.73 0.57 3.36
CA ALA A 772 -10.01 0.99 4.56
C ALA A 772 -8.51 1.20 4.31
N ALA A 773 -7.95 0.67 3.22
CA ALA A 773 -6.57 0.92 2.78
C ALA A 773 -6.42 2.26 2.04
N TRP A 774 -7.50 2.78 1.43
CA TRP A 774 -7.49 4.03 0.68
C TRP A 774 -8.02 5.20 1.52
N TYR A 775 -8.96 4.93 2.42
CA TYR A 775 -9.62 5.93 3.25
C TYR A 775 -9.38 5.66 4.74
N PRO A 776 -8.85 6.65 5.49
CA PRO A 776 -8.65 6.50 6.93
C PRO A 776 -10.00 6.30 7.63
N THR A 777 -10.10 5.22 8.42
CA THR A 777 -11.30 4.96 9.23
C THR A 777 -11.15 5.46 10.67
N PRO A 778 -12.15 6.16 11.24
CA PRO A 778 -12.16 6.60 12.63
C PRO A 778 -12.41 5.45 13.62
N VAL A 779 -12.89 4.29 13.17
CA VAL A 779 -13.19 3.13 14.01
C VAL A 779 -11.91 2.66 14.72
N TYR A 780 -10.78 2.60 14.02
CA TYR A 780 -9.52 2.17 14.64
C TYR A 780 -9.03 3.12 15.74
N ARG A 781 -9.33 4.42 15.66
CA ARG A 781 -8.96 5.38 16.71
C ARG A 781 -9.88 5.25 17.92
N THR A 782 -11.19 5.15 17.68
CA THR A 782 -12.22 5.05 18.72
C THR A 782 -11.98 3.83 19.63
N TYR A 783 -11.57 2.71 19.04
CA TYR A 783 -11.31 1.47 19.77
C TYR A 783 -9.83 1.25 20.14
N GLY A 784 -8.96 2.25 19.95
CA GLY A 784 -7.54 2.19 20.34
C GLY A 784 -6.67 1.20 19.54
N THR A 785 -7.11 0.82 18.35
CA THR A 785 -6.49 -0.22 17.51
C THR A 785 -5.60 0.34 16.40
N ASN A 786 -5.55 1.65 16.24
CA ASN A 786 -4.60 2.39 15.41
C ASN A 786 -3.12 2.02 15.68
N LYS A 787 -2.77 1.65 16.92
CA LYS A 787 -1.42 1.21 17.30
C LYS A 787 -1.05 -0.18 16.76
N LEU A 788 -2.04 -1.02 16.39
CA LEU A 788 -1.81 -2.42 15.96
C LEU A 788 -1.45 -2.55 14.48
N LEU A 789 -1.75 -1.53 13.68
CA LEU A 789 -1.50 -1.48 12.23
C LEU A 789 -0.18 -0.76 11.88
N THR A 790 0.61 -0.40 12.89
CA THR A 790 1.92 0.22 12.74
C THR A 790 3.00 -0.79 13.11
N TYR A 791 3.30 -1.73 12.20
CA TYR A 791 4.46 -2.62 12.39
C TYR A 791 5.72 -1.87 11.99
N GLN A 792 6.57 -1.55 12.96
CA GLN A 792 7.81 -0.81 12.78
C GLN A 792 8.96 -1.83 12.65
N ILE A 793 9.26 -2.29 11.42
CA ILE A 793 10.56 -2.92 11.12
C ILE A 793 11.33 -1.99 10.19
N GLY A 794 12.42 -1.39 10.69
CA GLY A 794 13.34 -0.61 9.87
C GLY A 794 12.74 0.67 9.26
N PHE A 795 13.60 1.49 8.66
CA PHE A 795 13.31 2.85 8.20
C PHE A 795 12.33 2.99 7.01
N LYS A 796 11.54 1.96 6.72
CA LYS A 796 10.63 1.90 5.57
C LYS A 796 9.20 1.62 6.04
N LYS A 797 8.37 2.67 6.12
CA LYS A 797 6.89 2.54 6.29
C LYS A 797 6.33 1.88 5.03
N PHE A 798 6.21 0.55 5.01
CA PHE A 798 5.69 -0.12 3.80
C PHE A 798 4.29 -0.69 3.93
N PHE A 799 3.72 -0.87 5.12
CA PHE A 799 2.34 -1.35 5.23
C PHE A 799 1.65 -0.79 6.49
N HIS A 800 0.74 0.17 6.30
CA HIS A 800 -0.41 0.26 7.19
C HIS A 800 -1.29 -0.93 6.83
N GLN A 801 -1.17 -2.07 7.51
CA GLN A 801 -2.09 -3.18 7.30
C GLN A 801 -3.46 -2.80 7.85
N GLN A 802 -4.17 -1.90 7.18
CA GLN A 802 -5.56 -1.54 7.44
C GLN A 802 -6.52 -2.60 6.89
N THR A 803 -5.99 -3.58 6.15
CA THR A 803 -6.75 -4.72 5.64
C THR A 803 -6.66 -5.90 6.59
N VAL A 804 -7.80 -6.50 6.90
CA VAL A 804 -7.89 -7.71 7.72
C VAL A 804 -7.77 -8.91 6.79
N ASP A 805 -6.84 -9.85 7.02
CA ASP A 805 -6.76 -11.07 6.20
C ASP A 805 -7.86 -12.10 6.56
N ASN A 806 -9.12 -11.66 6.61
CA ASN A 806 -10.31 -12.46 6.93
C ASN A 806 -11.58 -11.70 6.50
N PHE A 807 -12.19 -12.16 5.41
CA PHE A 807 -13.39 -11.54 4.83
C PHE A 807 -14.61 -11.62 5.76
N TRP A 808 -14.78 -12.75 6.45
CA TRP A 808 -15.94 -12.93 7.34
C TRP A 808 -15.87 -12.03 8.56
N LEU A 809 -14.66 -11.85 9.12
CA LEU A 809 -14.45 -10.94 10.25
C LEU A 809 -14.67 -9.47 9.85
N HIS A 810 -14.20 -9.11 8.67
CA HIS A 810 -14.48 -7.81 8.06
C HIS A 810 -15.99 -7.57 7.91
N LEU A 811 -16.66 -8.49 7.21
CA LEU A 811 -18.07 -8.37 6.87
C LEU A 811 -18.97 -8.26 8.11
N VAL A 812 -18.69 -9.04 9.16
CA VAL A 812 -19.47 -9.00 10.40
C VAL A 812 -19.29 -7.72 11.18
N VAL A 813 -18.09 -7.14 11.17
CA VAL A 813 -17.85 -5.84 11.83
C VAL A 813 -18.53 -4.71 11.06
N GLU A 814 -18.46 -4.71 9.73
CA GLU A 814 -19.02 -3.62 8.91
C GLU A 814 -20.54 -3.70 8.75
N SER A 815 -21.09 -4.89 8.53
CA SER A 815 -22.51 -5.10 8.21
C SER A 815 -23.33 -5.69 9.36
N GLY A 816 -22.68 -6.04 10.47
CA GLY A 816 -23.32 -6.68 11.62
C GLY A 816 -23.77 -8.11 11.34
N ILE A 817 -24.41 -8.72 12.33
CA ILE A 817 -24.93 -10.09 12.23
C ILE A 817 -25.99 -10.20 11.13
N LEU A 818 -26.91 -9.22 11.02
CA LEU A 818 -27.99 -9.29 10.03
C LEU A 818 -27.47 -9.19 8.59
N GLY A 819 -26.55 -8.26 8.33
CA GLY A 819 -25.91 -8.13 7.02
C GLY A 819 -25.12 -9.39 6.67
N THR A 820 -24.36 -9.92 7.62
CA THR A 820 -23.58 -11.16 7.43
C THR A 820 -24.47 -12.37 7.16
N LEU A 821 -25.61 -12.50 7.83
CA LEU A 821 -26.56 -13.59 7.57
C LEU A 821 -27.22 -13.46 6.18
N ALA A 822 -27.59 -12.24 5.77
CA ALA A 822 -28.13 -12.00 4.43
C ALA A 822 -27.11 -12.34 3.34
N PHE A 823 -25.86 -11.91 3.51
CA PHE A 823 -24.76 -12.22 2.60
C PHE A 823 -24.40 -13.71 2.60
N GLY A 824 -24.32 -14.34 3.78
CA GLY A 824 -24.11 -15.78 3.91
C GLY A 824 -25.23 -16.58 3.25
N GLY A 825 -26.48 -16.12 3.35
CA GLY A 825 -27.64 -16.70 2.67
C GLY A 825 -27.52 -16.68 1.14
N LEU A 826 -26.94 -15.63 0.55
CA LEU A 826 -26.66 -15.55 -0.89
C LEU A 826 -25.71 -16.65 -1.37
N ILE A 827 -24.85 -17.16 -0.48
CA ILE A 827 -23.85 -18.17 -0.81
C ILE A 827 -24.33 -19.57 -0.42
N LEU A 828 -24.88 -19.74 0.78
CA LEU A 828 -25.19 -21.05 1.35
C LEU A 828 -26.45 -21.66 0.75
N LEU A 829 -27.52 -20.89 0.56
CA LEU A 829 -28.78 -21.42 0.02
C LEU A 829 -28.68 -21.94 -1.42
N PRO A 830 -28.02 -21.26 -2.39
CA PRO A 830 -27.86 -21.82 -3.72
C PRO A 830 -26.90 -23.00 -3.69
N LEU A 831 -25.83 -22.95 -2.88
CA LEU A 831 -24.89 -24.06 -2.73
C LEU A 831 -25.57 -25.32 -2.17
N LEU A 832 -26.43 -25.19 -1.16
CA LEU A 832 -27.24 -26.28 -0.61
C LEU A 832 -28.22 -26.85 -1.64
N ARG A 833 -28.84 -25.98 -2.44
CA ARG A 833 -29.74 -26.42 -3.52
C ARG A 833 -29.00 -27.19 -4.60
N ILE A 834 -27.82 -26.73 -5.00
CA ILE A 834 -26.94 -27.43 -5.94
C ILE A 834 -26.50 -28.77 -5.35
N ALA A 835 -26.12 -28.80 -4.07
CA ALA A 835 -25.72 -30.03 -3.38
C ALA A 835 -26.84 -31.09 -3.34
N ARG A 836 -28.10 -30.68 -3.10
CA ARG A 836 -29.27 -31.57 -3.19
C ARG A 836 -29.44 -32.11 -4.61
N ALA A 837 -29.44 -31.22 -5.60
CA ALA A 837 -29.55 -31.60 -7.01
C ALA A 837 -28.43 -32.56 -7.47
N THR A 838 -27.21 -32.44 -6.93
CA THR A 838 -26.10 -33.36 -7.23
C THR A 838 -26.39 -34.80 -6.79
N ARG A 839 -27.05 -35.00 -5.64
CA ARG A 839 -27.37 -36.33 -5.12
C ARG A 839 -28.36 -37.06 -6.03
N GLU A 840 -29.31 -36.31 -6.58
CA GLU A 840 -30.40 -36.85 -7.41
C GLU A 840 -30.03 -36.97 -8.90
N ALA A 841 -29.19 -36.07 -9.42
CA ALA A 841 -28.83 -36.02 -10.83
C ALA A 841 -28.07 -37.28 -11.28
N THR A 842 -28.39 -37.90 -12.42
CA THR A 842 -27.55 -38.94 -13.05
C THR A 842 -26.51 -38.32 -13.99
N GLU A 843 -26.95 -37.38 -14.84
CA GLU A 843 -26.08 -36.60 -15.71
C GLU A 843 -25.54 -35.35 -15.00
N GLY A 844 -24.31 -34.94 -15.32
CA GLY A 844 -23.75 -33.69 -14.79
C GLY A 844 -23.25 -33.73 -13.35
N ARG A 845 -23.29 -34.92 -12.70
CA ARG A 845 -22.80 -35.12 -11.33
C ARG A 845 -21.39 -34.56 -11.11
N VAL A 846 -20.49 -34.77 -12.07
CA VAL A 846 -19.10 -34.27 -12.01
C VAL A 846 -19.06 -32.75 -11.82
N VAL A 847 -19.78 -32.01 -12.67
CA VAL A 847 -19.75 -30.55 -12.70
C VAL A 847 -20.44 -29.97 -11.48
N LEU A 848 -21.60 -30.50 -11.08
CA LEU A 848 -22.31 -30.02 -9.90
C LEU A 848 -21.53 -30.33 -8.60
N THR A 849 -20.88 -31.49 -8.52
CA THR A 849 -19.99 -31.82 -7.39
C THR A 849 -18.82 -30.85 -7.31
N ALA A 850 -18.16 -30.59 -8.45
CA ALA A 850 -17.03 -29.67 -8.51
C ALA A 850 -17.43 -28.24 -8.11
N ILE A 851 -18.60 -27.75 -8.57
CA ILE A 851 -19.10 -26.42 -8.17
C ILE A 851 -19.34 -26.33 -6.66
N VAL A 852 -19.96 -27.36 -6.06
CA VAL A 852 -20.21 -27.36 -4.61
C VAL A 852 -18.88 -27.42 -3.83
N ALA A 853 -17.97 -28.29 -4.25
CA ALA A 853 -16.66 -28.41 -3.63
C ALA A 853 -15.86 -27.10 -3.75
N ALA A 854 -15.79 -26.50 -4.94
CA ALA A 854 -15.13 -25.22 -5.17
C ALA A 854 -15.74 -24.08 -4.33
N GLY A 855 -17.07 -24.05 -4.18
CA GLY A 855 -17.75 -23.10 -3.30
C GLY A 855 -17.28 -23.22 -1.85
N LEU A 856 -17.14 -24.45 -1.34
CA LEU A 856 -16.63 -24.67 0.02
C LEU A 856 -15.14 -24.29 0.16
N VAL A 857 -14.31 -24.58 -0.86
CA VAL A 857 -12.93 -24.08 -0.90
C VAL A 857 -12.92 -22.56 -0.74
N GLY A 858 -13.75 -21.84 -1.51
CA GLY A 858 -13.83 -20.38 -1.43
C GLY A 858 -14.27 -19.87 -0.06
N ILE A 859 -15.34 -20.44 0.51
CA ILE A 859 -15.88 -20.04 1.83
C ILE A 859 -14.82 -20.22 2.92
N PHE A 860 -14.16 -21.38 2.97
CA PHE A 860 -13.16 -21.68 3.99
C PHE A 860 -11.87 -20.88 3.80
N SER A 861 -11.39 -20.72 2.56
CA SER A 861 -10.21 -19.90 2.30
C SER A 861 -10.43 -18.42 2.66
N SER A 862 -11.68 -17.94 2.58
CA SER A 862 -12.08 -16.58 3.00
C SER A 862 -11.96 -16.30 4.51
N LEU A 863 -11.77 -17.33 5.34
CA LEU A 863 -11.45 -17.17 6.77
C LEU A 863 -10.02 -16.66 7.00
N THR A 864 -9.17 -16.76 5.99
CA THR A 864 -7.73 -16.44 6.08
C THR A 864 -7.24 -15.49 5.00
N THR A 865 -8.13 -15.07 4.10
CA THR A 865 -7.85 -14.20 2.95
C THR A 865 -9.08 -13.36 2.61
N MET A 866 -8.87 -12.17 2.02
CA MET A 866 -9.93 -11.34 1.45
C MET A 866 -10.28 -11.83 0.04
N LEU A 867 -10.93 -12.99 -0.04
CA LEU A 867 -11.22 -13.64 -1.32
C LEU A 867 -12.47 -13.07 -2.01
N LEU A 868 -13.50 -12.75 -1.23
CA LEU A 868 -14.84 -12.39 -1.73
C LEU A 868 -15.01 -10.88 -1.96
N GLU A 869 -13.97 -10.09 -1.75
CA GLU A 869 -13.96 -8.63 -1.89
C GLU A 869 -12.84 -8.22 -2.87
N ALA A 870 -13.18 -7.50 -3.94
CA ALA A 870 -12.27 -6.96 -4.96
C ALA A 870 -11.01 -7.81 -5.23
N ASN A 871 -11.16 -9.12 -5.46
CA ASN A 871 -10.03 -10.04 -5.69
C ASN A 871 -10.29 -10.96 -6.89
N ALA A 872 -9.22 -11.40 -7.55
CA ALA A 872 -9.28 -12.33 -8.68
C ALA A 872 -9.96 -13.66 -8.33
N GLY A 873 -10.08 -13.99 -7.04
CA GLY A 873 -10.81 -15.15 -6.53
C GLY A 873 -12.33 -14.98 -6.43
N ALA A 874 -12.85 -13.76 -6.26
CA ALA A 874 -14.29 -13.50 -6.12
C ALA A 874 -15.04 -13.78 -7.42
N PHE A 875 -14.46 -13.40 -8.55
CA PHE A 875 -15.05 -13.57 -9.88
C PHE A 875 -15.36 -15.03 -10.21
N PRO A 876 -14.39 -15.96 -10.18
CA PRO A 876 -14.66 -17.37 -10.44
C PRO A 876 -15.55 -18.00 -9.38
N PHE A 877 -15.46 -17.57 -8.12
CA PHE A 877 -16.35 -18.06 -7.07
C PHE A 877 -17.83 -17.78 -7.40
N TRP A 878 -18.17 -16.49 -7.62
CA TRP A 878 -19.55 -16.08 -7.88
C TRP A 878 -20.05 -16.62 -9.22
N LEU A 879 -19.18 -16.71 -10.22
CA LEU A 879 -19.59 -17.25 -11.51
C LEU A 879 -19.84 -18.76 -11.47
N LEU A 880 -18.98 -19.55 -10.83
CA LEU A 880 -19.19 -20.99 -10.69
C LEU A 880 -20.48 -21.28 -9.93
N LEU A 881 -20.75 -20.52 -8.87
CA LEU A 881 -21.99 -20.60 -8.12
C LEU A 881 -23.21 -20.24 -9.00
N GLY A 882 -23.12 -19.18 -9.81
CA GLY A 882 -24.15 -18.78 -10.77
C GLY A 882 -24.40 -19.80 -11.87
N VAL A 883 -23.34 -20.43 -12.40
CA VAL A 883 -23.43 -21.52 -13.38
C VAL A 883 -24.16 -22.72 -12.77
N GLY A 884 -23.79 -23.14 -11.55
CA GLY A 884 -24.47 -24.22 -10.84
C GLY A 884 -25.94 -23.93 -10.60
N TRP A 885 -26.24 -22.71 -10.15
CA TRP A 885 -27.61 -22.24 -9.96
C TRP A 885 -28.43 -22.27 -11.26
N SER A 886 -27.86 -21.78 -12.36
CA SER A 886 -28.48 -21.79 -13.70
C SER A 886 -28.81 -23.21 -14.15
N ILE A 887 -27.89 -24.16 -13.98
CA ILE A 887 -28.08 -25.56 -14.38
C ILE A 887 -29.23 -26.20 -13.60
N VAL A 888 -29.24 -26.07 -12.28
CA VAL A 888 -30.27 -26.67 -11.42
C VAL A 888 -31.64 -26.09 -11.74
N ARG A 889 -31.70 -24.77 -11.88
CA ARG A 889 -32.96 -24.09 -12.16
C ARG A 889 -33.55 -24.47 -13.52
N LEU A 890 -32.74 -24.55 -14.56
CA LEU A 890 -33.23 -24.96 -15.89
C LEU A 890 -33.76 -26.39 -15.88
N ARG A 891 -33.18 -27.28 -15.07
CA ARG A 891 -33.70 -28.65 -14.88
C ARG A 891 -35.07 -28.66 -14.19
N GLU A 892 -35.23 -27.87 -13.13
CA GLU A 892 -36.52 -27.77 -12.43
C GLU A 892 -37.63 -27.22 -13.33
N VAL A 893 -37.32 -26.21 -14.16
CA VAL A 893 -38.26 -25.64 -15.13
C VAL A 893 -38.57 -26.60 -16.28
N GLN A 894 -37.70 -27.58 -16.56
CA GLN A 894 -37.98 -28.63 -17.54
C GLN A 894 -38.76 -29.81 -16.95
N ALA A 895 -38.74 -29.98 -15.62
CA ALA A 895 -39.38 -31.08 -14.91
C ALA A 895 -40.80 -30.76 -14.42
N GLY A 896 -41.12 -29.48 -14.20
CA GLY A 896 -42.48 -28.98 -13.94
C GLY A 896 -43.08 -28.34 -15.17
#